data_AF-A0A6J2XWW7-F1
#
_entry.id   AF-A0A6J2XWW7-F1
#
_cell.length_a   1.000
_cell.length_b   1.000
_cell.length_c   1.000
_cell.angle_alpha   90.00
_cell.angle_beta   90.00
_cell.angle_gamma   90.00
#
_symmetry.space_group_name_H-M   'P 1'
#
loop_
_entity.id
_entity.type
_entity.pdbx_description
1 polymer ?
#
loop_
_entity_poly.entity_id
_entity_poly.type
_entity_poly.pdbx_seq_one_letter_code
_entity_poly.pdbx_strand_id
1 'polypeptide(L)'
;MSPKKPVENLSKLCAEIVILELQNIIKRNGEDSLTFLEQYIENIPQKLADDLLQSVLDISNLTSPSKWIIFNAFQHFCTRFDSRNVSPKYHERFVENLKHVYHLNLTGARVSSVCIKNLIKRCQNLRSLVIPGHANNDILELIGGLPKLEFLDISNGSFTLEGLKFIKNHSIQVLSIGVVLTRSLASSDQGYDILVNLIEQLPNLTEIRTYGYTGGALLYFKKPYVSKLRVLSDCFTNTESMKAIIGVCPDLQELTLDDPEVEVYDLLEELKHLKKLVLRRFCAKPSEICLKTLTLETLQAQNVCLDLKDMCITLETLRLTHCVILDSSKRPRLFKNLRVIELIDCDVDKEIIMTCLRTCDQLQRLAASKELNLTDEDIKKLCERRCLVNLEELWLSIARNLTSESVITLMNHCDKLRLIGTLNGWRMEKVEVNYLKVDWMIPNKPNATISIGNITITAGREAIFSCIVNITGRYKVAWVRAEDQTILSIGTKVVTHNSRISVTHDNLHTWQIRIKQVKETDKGCYLCQVNTNTVKTQEGCLDVNVPPDILNEDTSGDFSVSEGENATLWCKASGHPPPRVLWKKENGEPIFIRRSFRNFSKVDTFNGTSLNFWKVDRTQMGTYLCIASNDVPPAVSKRMSMYVNFSPTIKVPNQLLGAPINTDVQLECYVEAFPNTINYWVKNRSEMLLNGTKYVVREERIGYTVFMWLVIKSFSNKDVGTYNCVSTNSLGKAEGTLRLYEIKLNPVSTYDSHSEVMGGVAEPARGTRSKEVTISSNSSCISPQHFVYLLLAHILTLS
;
A
#
# COMPACT_ATOMS: atom_id res chain seq x y z
N MET A 1 33.06 18.34 -23.25
CA MET A 1 33.22 17.03 -22.60
C MET A 1 32.42 17.04 -21.30
N SER A 2 31.25 16.41 -21.30
CA SER A 2 30.31 16.37 -20.17
C SER A 2 30.42 15.04 -19.43
N PRO A 3 30.46 15.02 -18.09
CA PRO A 3 30.49 13.79 -17.31
C PRO A 3 29.05 13.27 -17.16
N LYS A 4 28.52 12.65 -18.22
CA LYS A 4 27.19 11.99 -18.20
C LYS A 4 27.23 10.50 -17.86
N LYS A 5 28.40 9.91 -17.60
CA LYS A 5 28.58 8.45 -17.57
C LYS A 5 28.55 7.67 -16.23
N PRO A 6 28.41 8.23 -15.00
CA PRO A 6 28.36 7.35 -13.82
C PRO A 6 26.96 6.82 -13.46
N VAL A 7 25.87 7.49 -13.82
CA VAL A 7 24.55 7.23 -13.23
C VAL A 7 23.70 6.22 -14.02
N GLU A 8 23.82 6.16 -15.35
CA GLU A 8 23.15 5.13 -16.15
C GLU A 8 23.65 3.71 -15.86
N ASN A 9 24.85 3.54 -15.30
CA ASN A 9 25.40 2.22 -14.97
C ASN A 9 24.88 1.68 -13.62
N LEU A 10 24.52 2.53 -12.66
CA LEU A 10 24.07 2.10 -11.33
C LEU A 10 22.59 1.73 -11.28
N SER A 11 21.70 2.45 -11.99
CA SER A 11 20.29 2.06 -12.11
C SER A 11 20.10 0.77 -12.91
N LYS A 12 20.99 0.52 -13.88
CA LYS A 12 20.98 -0.70 -14.69
C LYS A 12 21.47 -1.92 -13.92
N LEU A 13 22.54 -1.78 -13.13
CA LEU A 13 23.02 -2.83 -12.21
C LEU A 13 22.00 -3.11 -11.08
N CYS A 14 21.45 -2.02 -10.52
CA CYS A 14 20.10 -1.85 -9.99
C CYS A 14 19.08 -2.93 -10.35
N ALA A 15 18.62 -2.76 -11.58
CA ALA A 15 17.56 -3.51 -12.19
C ALA A 15 17.99 -4.96 -12.44
N GLU A 16 19.22 -5.22 -12.89
CA GLU A 16 19.72 -6.58 -13.16
C GLU A 16 19.72 -7.48 -11.92
N ILE A 17 20.05 -6.95 -10.73
CA ILE A 17 20.02 -7.70 -9.46
C ILE A 17 18.58 -8.02 -9.03
N VAL A 18 17.69 -7.03 -9.08
CA VAL A 18 16.26 -7.22 -8.76
C VAL A 18 15.62 -8.23 -9.72
N ILE A 19 16.01 -8.19 -11.00
CA ILE A 19 15.53 -9.09 -12.05
C ILE A 19 15.96 -10.55 -11.80
N LEU A 20 17.20 -10.78 -11.38
CA LEU A 20 17.67 -12.13 -11.03
C LEU A 20 16.86 -12.74 -9.90
N GLU A 21 16.43 -11.91 -8.95
CA GLU A 21 15.66 -12.38 -7.80
C GLU A 21 14.17 -12.54 -8.06
N LEU A 22 13.60 -11.69 -8.92
CA LEU A 22 12.27 -11.93 -9.50
C LEU A 22 12.23 -13.23 -10.31
N GLN A 23 13.29 -13.56 -11.05
CA GLN A 23 13.42 -14.83 -11.77
C GLN A 23 13.46 -16.03 -10.81
N ASN A 24 14.20 -15.94 -9.71
CA ASN A 24 14.27 -17.01 -8.70
C ASN A 24 12.94 -17.24 -7.97
N ILE A 25 12.21 -16.16 -7.65
CA ILE A 25 10.88 -16.23 -7.00
C ILE A 25 9.85 -16.89 -7.93
N ILE A 26 9.79 -16.47 -9.19
CA ILE A 26 8.86 -17.03 -10.18
C ILE A 26 9.18 -18.51 -10.45
N LYS A 27 10.47 -18.87 -10.47
CA LYS A 27 10.93 -20.25 -10.69
C LYS A 27 10.65 -21.18 -9.49
N ARG A 28 10.58 -20.63 -8.26
CA ARG A 28 10.24 -21.38 -7.03
C ARG A 28 8.74 -21.54 -6.81
N ASN A 29 7.95 -20.51 -7.12
CA ASN A 29 6.56 -20.43 -6.65
C ASN A 29 5.50 -20.57 -7.75
N GLY A 30 5.86 -20.63 -9.04
CA GLY A 30 4.88 -20.88 -10.11
C GLY A 30 3.76 -19.84 -10.20
N GLU A 31 2.51 -20.25 -10.38
CA GLU A 31 1.34 -19.33 -10.48
C GLU A 31 1.01 -18.59 -9.18
N ASP A 32 1.45 -19.09 -8.01
CA ASP A 32 1.28 -18.45 -6.69
C ASP A 32 2.29 -17.31 -6.43
N SER A 33 3.12 -16.97 -7.42
CA SER A 33 4.15 -15.93 -7.29
C SER A 33 3.58 -14.51 -7.21
N LEU A 34 2.34 -14.27 -7.64
CA LEU A 34 1.72 -12.94 -7.68
C LEU A 34 1.57 -12.32 -6.28
N THR A 35 0.99 -13.06 -5.33
CA THR A 35 0.78 -12.64 -3.94
C THR A 35 2.10 -12.40 -3.20
N PHE A 36 3.14 -13.17 -3.54
CA PHE A 36 4.47 -13.03 -2.95
C PHE A 36 5.22 -11.80 -3.51
N LEU A 37 5.07 -11.55 -4.81
CA LEU A 37 5.65 -10.39 -5.49
C LEU A 37 5.00 -9.07 -5.03
N GLU A 38 3.70 -9.08 -4.76
CA GLU A 38 2.99 -7.92 -4.19
C GLU A 38 3.62 -7.45 -2.86
N GLN A 39 3.94 -8.37 -1.95
CA GLN A 39 4.63 -8.03 -0.68
C GLN A 39 6.03 -7.44 -0.87
N TYR A 40 6.75 -7.86 -1.92
CA TYR A 40 8.10 -7.34 -2.23
C TYR A 40 8.07 -5.98 -2.93
N ILE A 41 7.02 -5.72 -3.73
CA ILE A 41 6.88 -4.50 -4.51
C ILE A 41 6.31 -3.34 -3.66
N GLU A 42 5.70 -3.62 -2.50
CA GLU A 42 5.08 -2.62 -1.60
C GLU A 42 6.02 -1.48 -1.14
N ASN A 43 7.35 -1.67 -1.23
CA ASN A 43 8.34 -0.71 -0.75
C ASN A 43 9.16 -0.01 -1.85
N ILE A 44 8.82 -0.22 -3.14
CA ILE A 44 9.60 0.32 -4.27
C ILE A 44 9.14 1.75 -4.64
N PRO A 45 10.04 2.75 -4.60
CA PRO A 45 9.73 4.10 -5.07
C PRO A 45 9.38 4.17 -6.56
N GLN A 46 8.38 5.00 -6.91
CA GLN A 46 7.78 5.09 -8.26
C GLN A 46 8.79 5.31 -9.41
N LYS A 47 9.84 6.09 -9.17
CA LYS A 47 10.86 6.38 -10.19
C LYS A 47 11.74 5.16 -10.53
N LEU A 48 11.92 4.24 -9.58
CA LEU A 48 12.60 2.97 -9.83
C LEU A 48 11.64 1.95 -10.46
N ALA A 49 10.35 2.00 -10.10
CA ALA A 49 9.34 1.19 -10.76
C ALA A 49 9.35 1.43 -12.29
N ASP A 50 9.48 2.68 -12.72
CA ASP A 50 9.61 3.05 -14.14
C ASP A 50 10.87 2.47 -14.81
N ASP A 51 12.04 2.58 -14.18
CA ASP A 51 13.33 2.06 -14.69
C ASP A 51 13.37 0.50 -14.69
N LEU A 52 12.72 -0.15 -13.71
CA LEU A 52 12.56 -1.60 -13.63
C LEU A 52 11.61 -2.12 -14.71
N LEU A 53 10.48 -1.43 -14.93
CA LEU A 53 9.51 -1.79 -15.97
C LEU A 53 10.17 -1.74 -17.36
N GLN A 54 11.00 -0.73 -17.61
CA GLN A 54 11.74 -0.59 -18.84
C GLN A 54 12.83 -1.67 -19.02
N SER A 55 13.48 -2.09 -17.93
CA SER A 55 14.49 -3.15 -17.96
C SER A 55 13.88 -4.54 -18.14
N VAL A 56 12.72 -4.84 -17.52
CA VAL A 56 11.96 -6.10 -17.67
C VAL A 56 11.49 -6.31 -19.12
N LEU A 57 11.13 -5.22 -19.80
CA LEU A 57 10.73 -5.23 -21.21
C LEU A 57 11.86 -5.59 -22.17
N ASP A 58 13.09 -5.19 -21.85
CA ASP A 58 14.27 -5.38 -22.70
C ASP A 58 15.01 -6.70 -22.45
N ILE A 59 14.56 -7.53 -21.49
CA ILE A 59 15.14 -8.85 -21.21
C ILE A 59 14.55 -9.92 -22.12
N SER A 60 15.41 -10.52 -22.95
CA SER A 60 15.07 -11.59 -23.89
C SER A 60 14.80 -12.94 -23.22
N ASN A 61 15.39 -13.22 -22.06
CA ASN A 61 15.30 -14.53 -21.37
C ASN A 61 14.05 -14.74 -20.51
N LEU A 62 13.26 -13.70 -20.24
CA LEU A 62 12.00 -13.83 -19.50
C LEU A 62 10.89 -14.29 -20.45
N THR A 63 10.17 -15.35 -20.08
CA THR A 63 9.00 -15.82 -20.83
C THR A 63 7.86 -14.81 -20.72
N SER A 64 6.97 -14.77 -21.73
CA SER A 64 5.80 -13.87 -21.71
C SER A 64 4.93 -13.99 -20.45
N PRO A 65 4.68 -15.20 -19.88
CA PRO A 65 3.96 -15.35 -18.62
C PRO A 65 4.68 -14.71 -17.42
N SER A 66 6.00 -14.85 -17.31
CA SER A 66 6.77 -14.22 -16.22
C SER A 66 6.78 -12.69 -16.34
N LYS A 67 6.89 -12.16 -17.57
CA LYS A 67 6.74 -10.73 -17.83
C LYS A 67 5.35 -10.22 -17.42
N TRP A 68 4.31 -11.03 -17.65
CA TRP A 68 2.93 -10.73 -17.26
C TRP A 68 2.70 -10.69 -15.75
N ILE A 69 3.16 -11.70 -15.02
CA ILE A 69 3.03 -11.76 -13.55
C ILE A 69 3.68 -10.52 -12.90
N ILE A 70 4.89 -10.17 -13.34
CA ILE A 70 5.61 -8.99 -12.84
C ILE A 70 4.83 -7.71 -13.14
N PHE A 71 4.33 -7.55 -14.36
CA PHE A 71 3.55 -6.38 -14.75
C PHE A 71 2.25 -6.24 -13.97
N ASN A 72 1.53 -7.34 -13.73
CA ASN A 72 0.26 -7.32 -12.99
C ASN A 72 0.48 -6.93 -11.52
N ALA A 73 1.56 -7.41 -10.89
CA ALA A 73 1.96 -7.00 -9.54
C ALA A 73 2.31 -5.50 -9.46
N PHE A 74 2.99 -4.96 -10.49
CA PHE A 74 3.26 -3.52 -10.59
C PHE A 74 1.98 -2.68 -10.82
N GLN A 75 1.03 -3.16 -11.63
CA GLN A 75 -0.25 -2.48 -11.82
C GLN A 75 -1.05 -2.40 -10.53
N HIS A 76 -1.11 -3.49 -9.75
CA HIS A 76 -1.81 -3.51 -8.47
C HIS A 76 -1.22 -2.51 -7.46
N PHE A 77 0.12 -2.36 -7.45
CA PHE A 77 0.83 -1.37 -6.62
C PHE A 77 0.56 0.09 -7.05
N CYS A 78 0.55 0.37 -8.36
CA CYS A 78 0.27 1.71 -8.89
C CYS A 78 -1.15 2.21 -8.59
N THR A 79 -2.10 1.36 -8.16
CA THR A 79 -3.46 1.81 -7.80
C THR A 79 -3.58 2.50 -6.44
N ARG A 80 -2.58 2.36 -5.54
CA ARG A 80 -2.52 3.03 -4.22
C ARG A 80 -1.94 4.44 -4.26
N PHE A 81 -1.18 4.80 -5.30
CA PHE A 81 -0.64 6.14 -5.54
C PHE A 81 -1.43 6.80 -6.70
N ASP A 82 -1.73 8.09 -6.57
CA ASP A 82 -2.69 8.83 -7.40
C ASP A 82 -2.65 8.52 -8.92
N SER A 83 -3.84 8.34 -9.49
CA SER A 83 -4.16 7.52 -10.66
C SER A 83 -4.06 8.23 -12.02
N ARG A 84 -2.93 8.87 -12.34
CA ARG A 84 -2.74 9.49 -13.67
C ARG A 84 -1.35 9.20 -14.24
N ASN A 85 -1.34 8.25 -15.18
CA ASN A 85 -0.31 7.98 -16.19
C ASN A 85 0.83 7.01 -15.82
N VAL A 86 0.56 5.70 -15.89
CA VAL A 86 1.55 4.84 -16.56
C VAL A 86 1.59 5.28 -18.02
N SER A 87 2.74 5.74 -18.51
CA SER A 87 2.87 6.27 -19.87
C SER A 87 2.34 5.28 -20.93
N PRO A 88 1.48 5.71 -21.88
CA PRO A 88 0.97 4.87 -22.97
C PRO A 88 2.06 4.14 -23.75
N LYS A 89 3.24 4.76 -23.84
CA LYS A 89 4.42 4.25 -24.55
C LYS A 89 5.00 2.97 -23.91
N TYR A 90 4.88 2.79 -22.59
CA TYR A 90 5.31 1.57 -21.89
C TYR A 90 4.32 0.43 -22.05
N HIS A 91 3.01 0.74 -22.04
CA HIS A 91 1.97 -0.22 -22.34
C HIS A 91 2.10 -0.77 -23.76
N GLU A 92 2.36 0.07 -24.78
CA GLU A 92 2.51 -0.38 -26.17
C GLU A 92 3.68 -1.36 -26.35
N ARG A 93 4.83 -1.08 -25.74
CA ARG A 93 6.04 -1.93 -25.82
C ARG A 93 5.90 -3.23 -25.01
N PHE A 94 5.11 -3.23 -23.94
CA PHE A 94 4.75 -4.42 -23.18
C PHE A 94 3.77 -5.32 -23.95
N VAL A 95 2.76 -4.70 -24.54
CA VAL A 95 1.71 -5.36 -25.33
C VAL A 95 2.26 -6.05 -26.59
N GLU A 96 3.43 -5.66 -27.08
CA GLU A 96 4.16 -6.37 -28.15
C GLU A 96 4.63 -7.79 -27.77
N ASN A 97 4.86 -8.05 -26.48
CA ASN A 97 5.45 -9.30 -25.98
C ASN A 97 4.42 -10.35 -25.48
N LEU A 98 3.11 -10.08 -25.61
CA LEU A 98 2.04 -10.87 -24.96
C LEU A 98 1.32 -11.89 -25.87
N LYS A 99 1.86 -12.20 -27.05
CA LYS A 99 1.25 -13.15 -27.99
C LYS A 99 1.10 -14.59 -27.44
N HIS A 100 1.81 -14.92 -26.36
CA HIS A 100 1.83 -16.25 -25.72
C HIS A 100 1.10 -16.30 -24.37
N VAL A 101 0.23 -15.33 -24.07
CA VAL A 101 -0.60 -15.34 -22.86
C VAL A 101 -1.86 -16.16 -23.11
N TYR A 102 -2.09 -17.17 -22.27
CA TYR A 102 -3.26 -18.06 -22.34
C TYR A 102 -4.28 -17.78 -21.23
N HIS A 103 -3.86 -17.22 -20.10
CA HIS A 103 -4.73 -16.89 -18.97
C HIS A 103 -4.49 -15.43 -18.56
N LEU A 104 -5.55 -14.64 -18.46
CA LEU A 104 -5.47 -13.22 -18.18
C LEU A 104 -6.49 -12.83 -17.10
N ASN A 105 -6.00 -12.42 -15.93
CA ASN A 105 -6.83 -11.91 -14.85
C ASN A 105 -6.58 -10.41 -14.65
N LEU A 106 -7.64 -9.61 -14.84
CA LEU A 106 -7.61 -8.15 -14.74
C LEU A 106 -8.35 -7.63 -13.49
N THR A 107 -8.68 -8.49 -12.51
CA THR A 107 -9.26 -8.05 -11.25
C THR A 107 -8.33 -7.05 -10.53
N GLY A 108 -8.90 -6.01 -9.93
CA GLY A 108 -8.14 -4.93 -9.28
C GLY A 108 -7.46 -3.92 -10.22
N ALA A 109 -7.38 -4.20 -11.54
CA ALA A 109 -6.70 -3.33 -12.49
C ALA A 109 -7.53 -2.06 -12.80
N ARG A 110 -6.97 -0.87 -12.51
CA ARG A 110 -7.55 0.44 -12.89
C ARG A 110 -7.04 0.91 -14.25
N VAL A 111 -7.40 0.18 -15.31
CA VAL A 111 -6.93 0.43 -16.68
C VAL A 111 -8.04 1.08 -17.50
N SER A 112 -7.70 2.08 -18.33
CA SER A 112 -8.67 2.70 -19.21
C SER A 112 -9.23 1.68 -20.21
N SER A 113 -10.50 1.83 -20.60
CA SER A 113 -11.15 0.94 -21.57
C SER A 113 -10.32 0.83 -22.87
N VAL A 114 -9.79 1.95 -23.38
CA VAL A 114 -8.91 1.99 -24.57
C VAL A 114 -7.68 1.07 -24.44
N CYS A 115 -7.08 1.00 -23.26
CA CYS A 115 -5.90 0.18 -23.04
C CYS A 115 -6.26 -1.31 -22.93
N ILE A 116 -7.37 -1.66 -22.28
CA ILE A 116 -7.93 -3.02 -22.25
C ILE A 116 -8.24 -3.49 -23.68
N LYS A 117 -8.82 -2.62 -24.51
CA LYS A 117 -9.10 -2.90 -25.93
C LYS A 117 -7.83 -3.29 -26.70
N ASN A 118 -6.75 -2.52 -26.51
CA ASN A 118 -5.48 -2.79 -27.18
C ASN A 118 -4.81 -4.07 -26.67
N LEU A 119 -4.93 -4.38 -25.38
CA LEU A 119 -4.39 -5.60 -24.76
C LEU A 119 -5.08 -6.86 -25.32
N ILE A 120 -6.41 -6.88 -25.30
CA ILE A 120 -7.22 -8.01 -25.78
C ILE A 120 -6.95 -8.28 -27.26
N LYS A 121 -6.87 -7.24 -28.11
CA LYS A 121 -6.56 -7.39 -29.54
C LYS A 121 -5.24 -8.10 -29.83
N ARG A 122 -4.26 -8.03 -28.94
CA ARG A 122 -2.94 -8.65 -29.13
C ARG A 122 -2.80 -10.03 -28.49
N CYS A 123 -3.73 -10.42 -27.60
CA CYS A 123 -3.74 -11.72 -26.92
C CYS A 123 -4.64 -12.74 -27.64
N GLN A 124 -4.32 -13.08 -28.90
CA GLN A 124 -5.18 -13.96 -29.72
C GLN A 124 -5.22 -15.43 -29.27
N ASN A 125 -4.32 -15.85 -28.37
CA ASN A 125 -4.25 -17.23 -27.85
C ASN A 125 -4.91 -17.41 -26.48
N LEU A 126 -5.65 -16.41 -26.02
CA LEU A 126 -6.26 -16.42 -24.70
C LEU A 126 -7.30 -17.54 -24.57
N ARG A 127 -7.14 -18.38 -23.54
CA ARG A 127 -8.05 -19.43 -23.10
C ARG A 127 -8.89 -19.02 -21.90
N SER A 128 -8.38 -18.15 -21.02
CA SER A 128 -9.10 -17.69 -19.83
C SER A 128 -8.98 -16.18 -19.66
N LEU A 129 -10.09 -15.51 -19.37
CA LEU A 129 -10.14 -14.06 -19.13
C LEU A 129 -11.01 -13.73 -17.91
N VAL A 130 -10.49 -12.90 -17.00
CA VAL A 130 -11.25 -12.25 -15.92
C VAL A 130 -11.18 -10.74 -16.13
N ILE A 131 -12.32 -10.07 -16.14
CA ILE A 131 -12.40 -8.63 -16.42
C ILE A 131 -12.36 -7.76 -15.14
N PRO A 132 -12.01 -6.47 -15.24
CA PRO A 132 -12.03 -5.55 -14.10
C PRO A 132 -13.43 -4.99 -13.76
N GLY A 133 -13.52 -4.42 -12.56
CA GLY A 133 -14.65 -3.67 -11.96
C GLY A 133 -15.34 -2.60 -12.83
N HIS A 134 -14.62 -2.04 -13.79
CA HIS A 134 -15.02 -0.87 -14.57
C HIS A 134 -15.14 -1.16 -16.07
N ALA A 135 -15.26 -2.43 -16.45
CA ALA A 135 -15.42 -2.82 -17.84
C ALA A 135 -16.79 -2.40 -18.40
N ASN A 136 -16.83 -2.02 -19.68
CA ASN A 136 -18.02 -1.57 -20.42
C ASN A 136 -18.26 -2.41 -21.70
N ASN A 137 -19.42 -2.22 -22.34
CA ASN A 137 -19.86 -3.02 -23.50
C ASN A 137 -18.82 -3.19 -24.61
N ASP A 138 -18.04 -2.16 -24.89
CA ASP A 138 -17.04 -2.20 -25.96
C ASP A 138 -15.95 -3.26 -25.76
N ILE A 139 -15.74 -3.71 -24.52
CA ILE A 139 -14.79 -4.79 -24.20
C ILE A 139 -15.37 -6.15 -24.62
N LEU A 140 -16.68 -6.35 -24.47
CA LEU A 140 -17.35 -7.59 -24.87
C LEU A 140 -17.36 -7.78 -26.39
N GLU A 141 -17.48 -6.69 -27.15
CA GLU A 141 -17.33 -6.71 -28.61
C GLU A 141 -15.95 -7.27 -29.05
N LEU A 142 -14.90 -6.91 -28.32
CA LEU A 142 -13.54 -7.41 -28.60
C LEU A 142 -13.29 -8.83 -28.11
N ILE A 143 -13.90 -9.22 -27.00
CA ILE A 143 -13.90 -10.62 -26.55
C ILE A 143 -14.60 -11.50 -27.57
N GLY A 144 -15.66 -10.97 -28.20
CA GLY A 144 -16.29 -11.48 -29.41
C GLY A 144 -15.34 -11.67 -30.61
N GLY A 145 -14.07 -11.27 -30.52
CA GLY A 145 -13.03 -11.53 -31.51
C GLY A 145 -12.03 -12.63 -31.15
N LEU A 146 -12.13 -13.27 -29.97
CA LEU A 146 -11.13 -14.22 -29.46
C LEU A 146 -11.50 -15.69 -29.73
N PRO A 147 -10.92 -16.37 -30.74
CA PRO A 147 -11.41 -17.67 -31.19
C PRO A 147 -11.11 -18.85 -30.23
N LYS A 148 -10.21 -18.67 -29.25
CA LYS A 148 -9.70 -19.76 -28.37
C LYS A 148 -10.13 -19.63 -26.91
N LEU A 149 -11.03 -18.69 -26.60
CA LEU A 149 -11.44 -18.41 -25.23
C LEU A 149 -12.37 -19.52 -24.71
N GLU A 150 -11.95 -20.21 -23.65
CA GLU A 150 -12.63 -21.33 -23.01
C GLU A 150 -13.29 -20.90 -21.69
N PHE A 151 -12.67 -19.99 -20.95
CA PHE A 151 -13.16 -19.45 -19.67
C PHE A 151 -13.30 -17.92 -19.73
N LEU A 152 -14.44 -17.41 -19.30
CA LEU A 152 -14.67 -15.98 -19.16
C LEU A 152 -15.34 -15.71 -17.80
N ASP A 153 -14.78 -14.76 -17.05
CA ASP A 153 -15.38 -14.25 -15.83
C ASP A 153 -15.71 -12.77 -16.01
N ILE A 154 -17.01 -12.47 -15.94
CA ILE A 154 -17.57 -11.12 -16.07
C ILE A 154 -18.11 -10.54 -14.75
N SER A 155 -17.82 -11.18 -13.62
CA SER A 155 -18.40 -10.90 -12.30
C SER A 155 -18.22 -9.49 -11.76
N ASN A 156 -17.24 -8.76 -12.26
CA ASN A 156 -16.94 -7.41 -11.80
C ASN A 156 -17.31 -6.34 -12.85
N GLY A 157 -17.82 -6.71 -14.03
CA GLY A 157 -18.08 -5.76 -15.11
C GLY A 157 -19.46 -5.11 -15.08
N SER A 158 -19.58 -3.93 -15.69
CA SER A 158 -20.86 -3.21 -15.89
C SER A 158 -21.27 -3.26 -17.36
N PHE A 159 -22.11 -4.22 -17.75
CA PHE A 159 -22.51 -4.44 -19.13
C PHE A 159 -24.03 -4.36 -19.33
N THR A 160 -24.46 -3.89 -20.50
CA THR A 160 -25.86 -3.93 -20.94
C THR A 160 -26.17 -5.20 -21.72
N LEU A 161 -27.46 -5.46 -21.94
CA LEU A 161 -27.95 -6.56 -22.79
C LEU A 161 -27.30 -6.57 -24.18
N GLU A 162 -27.19 -5.41 -24.80
CA GLU A 162 -26.61 -5.26 -26.12
C GLU A 162 -25.11 -5.59 -26.13
N GLY A 163 -24.40 -5.25 -25.06
CA GLY A 163 -23.01 -5.65 -24.84
C GLY A 163 -22.83 -7.17 -24.70
N LEU A 164 -23.74 -7.83 -23.99
CA LEU A 164 -23.66 -9.28 -23.75
C LEU A 164 -23.95 -10.13 -25.01
N LYS A 165 -24.71 -9.59 -25.98
CA LYS A 165 -24.97 -10.26 -27.27
C LYS A 165 -23.71 -10.47 -28.12
N PHE A 166 -22.62 -9.74 -27.86
CA PHE A 166 -21.36 -9.90 -28.61
C PHE A 166 -20.61 -11.20 -28.31
N ILE A 167 -20.99 -11.95 -27.26
CA ILE A 167 -20.35 -13.21 -26.85
C ILE A 167 -20.89 -14.43 -27.65
N LYS A 168 -21.93 -14.22 -28.47
CA LYS A 168 -22.72 -15.27 -29.16
C LYS A 168 -21.93 -16.24 -30.04
N ASN A 169 -20.76 -15.87 -30.54
CA ASN A 169 -20.01 -16.67 -31.52
C ASN A 169 -18.85 -17.48 -30.91
N HIS A 170 -18.81 -17.64 -29.58
CA HIS A 170 -17.62 -18.12 -28.87
C HIS A 170 -17.83 -19.47 -28.21
N SER A 171 -16.82 -20.34 -28.29
CA SER A 171 -16.81 -21.67 -27.67
C SER A 171 -16.45 -21.62 -26.18
N ILE A 172 -17.11 -20.73 -25.42
CA ILE A 172 -16.89 -20.60 -23.97
C ILE A 172 -17.47 -21.83 -23.29
N GLN A 173 -16.62 -22.52 -22.52
CA GLN A 173 -16.96 -23.73 -21.76
C GLN A 173 -17.43 -23.38 -20.35
N VAL A 174 -16.83 -22.37 -19.73
CA VAL A 174 -17.11 -21.95 -18.35
C VAL A 174 -17.31 -20.44 -18.30
N LEU A 175 -18.44 -20.01 -17.74
CA LEU A 175 -18.76 -18.59 -17.60
C LEU A 175 -19.06 -18.28 -16.14
N SER A 176 -18.26 -17.41 -15.51
CA SER A 176 -18.62 -16.86 -14.20
C SER A 176 -19.33 -15.53 -14.39
N ILE A 177 -20.51 -15.43 -13.79
CA ILE A 177 -21.37 -14.26 -13.83
C ILE A 177 -21.65 -13.83 -12.38
N GLY A 178 -20.80 -12.98 -11.82
CA GLY A 178 -21.16 -12.19 -10.65
C GLY A 178 -22.02 -11.02 -11.08
N VAL A 179 -23.33 -11.18 -11.07
CA VAL A 179 -24.19 -10.00 -11.20
C VAL A 179 -24.32 -9.41 -9.80
N VAL A 180 -23.53 -8.39 -9.50
CA VAL A 180 -24.02 -7.37 -8.55
C VAL A 180 -25.15 -6.68 -9.29
N LEU A 181 -26.34 -7.28 -9.23
CA LEU A 181 -27.56 -6.62 -9.66
C LEU A 181 -27.67 -5.43 -8.71
N THR A 182 -27.17 -4.26 -9.14
CA THR A 182 -27.67 -3.01 -8.61
C THR A 182 -29.18 -3.14 -8.57
N ARG A 183 -29.83 -2.80 -7.45
CA ARG A 183 -31.27 -3.01 -7.19
C ARG A 183 -32.21 -2.67 -8.38
N SER A 184 -31.75 -1.87 -9.34
CA SER A 184 -32.40 -1.53 -10.61
C SER A 184 -32.59 -2.66 -11.64
N LEU A 185 -31.74 -3.69 -11.70
CA LEU A 185 -31.85 -4.78 -12.69
C LEU A 185 -32.48 -6.06 -12.11
N ALA A 186 -32.32 -6.30 -10.80
CA ALA A 186 -32.97 -7.43 -10.10
C ALA A 186 -34.50 -7.31 -10.00
N SER A 187 -35.03 -6.09 -10.22
CA SER A 187 -36.45 -5.78 -10.04
C SER A 187 -37.19 -5.54 -11.37
N SER A 188 -36.56 -5.78 -12.52
CA SER A 188 -37.22 -5.62 -13.83
C SER A 188 -37.14 -6.91 -14.65
N ASP A 189 -38.24 -7.31 -15.30
CA ASP A 189 -38.30 -8.47 -16.20
C ASP A 189 -37.17 -8.46 -17.25
N GLN A 190 -36.68 -7.26 -17.61
CA GLN A 190 -35.55 -7.05 -18.51
C GLN A 190 -34.23 -7.65 -18.00
N GLY A 191 -33.94 -7.62 -16.69
CA GLY A 191 -32.70 -8.18 -16.13
C GLY A 191 -32.61 -9.70 -16.27
N TYR A 192 -33.76 -10.37 -16.15
CA TYR A 192 -33.86 -11.82 -16.27
C TYR A 192 -33.83 -12.28 -17.73
N ASP A 193 -34.54 -11.58 -18.62
CA ASP A 193 -34.47 -11.82 -20.07
C ASP A 193 -33.03 -11.75 -20.62
N ILE A 194 -32.18 -10.90 -20.03
CA ILE A 194 -30.76 -10.78 -20.40
C ILE A 194 -29.97 -12.05 -20.12
N LEU A 195 -30.08 -12.59 -18.90
CA LEU A 195 -29.38 -13.80 -18.50
C LEU A 195 -29.88 -15.01 -19.30
N VAL A 196 -31.20 -15.08 -19.51
CA VAL A 196 -31.86 -16.13 -20.30
C VAL A 196 -31.34 -16.13 -21.74
N ASN A 197 -31.40 -14.97 -22.41
CA ASN A 197 -30.91 -14.81 -23.78
C ASN A 197 -29.41 -15.11 -23.91
N LEU A 198 -28.60 -14.79 -22.89
CA LEU A 198 -27.16 -15.05 -22.89
C LEU A 198 -26.86 -16.55 -22.82
N ILE A 199 -27.50 -17.27 -21.89
CA ILE A 199 -27.32 -18.71 -21.73
C ILE A 199 -27.81 -19.46 -22.97
N GLU A 200 -28.96 -19.06 -23.55
CA GLU A 200 -29.47 -19.64 -24.79
C GLU A 200 -28.54 -19.43 -26.01
N GLN A 201 -27.70 -18.39 -25.98
CA GLN A 201 -26.77 -18.05 -27.06
C GLN A 201 -25.38 -18.70 -26.92
N LEU A 202 -25.09 -19.41 -25.82
CA LEU A 202 -23.79 -20.05 -25.55
C LEU A 202 -23.91 -21.58 -25.57
N PRO A 203 -23.80 -22.23 -26.74
CA PRO A 203 -24.15 -23.65 -26.90
C PRO A 203 -23.20 -24.63 -26.20
N ASN A 204 -22.02 -24.19 -25.75
CA ASN A 204 -20.99 -25.02 -25.12
C ASN A 204 -20.81 -24.74 -23.62
N LEU A 205 -21.70 -23.94 -23.02
CA LEU A 205 -21.62 -23.59 -21.62
C LEU A 205 -21.92 -24.81 -20.73
N THR A 206 -20.95 -25.19 -19.89
CA THR A 206 -21.03 -26.37 -19.00
C THR A 206 -21.15 -26.02 -17.52
N GLU A 207 -20.69 -24.83 -17.13
CA GLU A 207 -20.65 -24.36 -15.75
C GLU A 207 -20.97 -22.87 -15.68
N ILE A 208 -21.84 -22.51 -14.73
CA ILE A 208 -22.17 -21.13 -14.39
C ILE A 208 -21.90 -20.91 -12.91
N ARG A 209 -20.97 -20.01 -12.60
CA ARG A 209 -20.69 -19.56 -11.23
C ARG A 209 -21.28 -18.19 -11.01
N THR A 210 -22.22 -18.09 -10.08
CA THR A 210 -22.91 -16.82 -9.79
C THR A 210 -22.60 -16.35 -8.38
N TYR A 211 -22.89 -15.07 -8.11
CA TYR A 211 -22.69 -14.43 -6.81
C TYR A 211 -23.96 -13.62 -6.40
N GLY A 212 -25.16 -14.15 -6.67
CA GLY A 212 -26.45 -13.48 -6.40
C GLY A 212 -27.69 -14.20 -7.00
N TYR A 213 -28.88 -13.56 -6.94
CA TYR A 213 -30.24 -14.09 -7.27
C TYR A 213 -30.48 -14.66 -8.70
N THR A 214 -29.67 -15.61 -9.15
CA THR A 214 -29.79 -16.20 -10.50
C THR A 214 -30.93 -17.20 -10.64
N GLY A 215 -31.40 -17.79 -9.53
CA GLY A 215 -32.59 -18.66 -9.51
C GLY A 215 -33.86 -17.99 -10.05
N GLY A 216 -34.07 -16.70 -9.76
CA GLY A 216 -35.22 -15.94 -10.27
C GLY A 216 -35.17 -15.73 -11.79
N ALA A 217 -33.98 -15.66 -12.37
CA ALA A 217 -33.79 -15.54 -13.83
C ALA A 217 -34.19 -16.83 -14.56
N LEU A 218 -33.99 -17.98 -13.90
CA LEU A 218 -34.28 -19.28 -14.49
C LEU A 218 -35.80 -19.51 -14.70
N LEU A 219 -36.65 -18.79 -13.96
CA LEU A 219 -38.12 -18.80 -14.13
C LEU A 219 -38.60 -18.38 -15.53
N TYR A 220 -37.80 -17.57 -16.24
CA TYR A 220 -38.17 -17.01 -17.54
C TYR A 220 -37.76 -17.93 -18.71
N PHE A 221 -37.05 -19.03 -18.45
CA PHE A 221 -36.73 -20.02 -19.47
C PHE A 221 -37.98 -20.83 -19.83
N LYS A 222 -38.46 -20.68 -21.06
CA LYS A 222 -39.70 -21.33 -21.52
C LYS A 222 -39.51 -22.80 -21.94
N LYS A 223 -38.28 -23.30 -22.01
CA LYS A 223 -37.92 -24.67 -22.44
C LYS A 223 -36.65 -25.18 -21.74
N PRO A 224 -36.49 -26.51 -21.52
CA PRO A 224 -35.35 -27.13 -20.81
C PRO A 224 -34.02 -27.14 -21.60
N TYR A 225 -33.74 -26.10 -22.39
CA TYR A 225 -32.62 -26.09 -23.35
C TYR A 225 -31.22 -26.18 -22.74
N VAL A 226 -31.08 -26.02 -21.42
CA VAL A 226 -29.76 -25.96 -20.75
C VAL A 226 -29.39 -27.32 -20.14
N SER A 227 -29.49 -28.40 -20.92
CA SER A 227 -29.11 -29.77 -20.51
C SER A 227 -27.59 -29.97 -20.31
N LYS A 228 -26.79 -28.91 -20.37
CA LYS A 228 -25.33 -28.95 -20.21
C LYS A 228 -24.84 -28.34 -18.89
N LEU A 229 -25.70 -27.65 -18.14
CA LEU A 229 -25.30 -27.01 -16.90
C LEU A 229 -25.12 -28.05 -15.79
N ARG A 230 -23.89 -28.23 -15.32
CA ARG A 230 -23.56 -29.22 -14.29
C ARG A 230 -23.31 -28.61 -12.92
N VAL A 231 -22.95 -27.33 -12.87
CA VAL A 231 -22.55 -26.63 -11.64
C VAL A 231 -23.27 -25.30 -11.58
N LEU A 232 -23.94 -25.04 -10.47
CA LEU A 232 -24.60 -23.77 -10.15
C LEU A 232 -24.16 -23.30 -8.76
N SER A 233 -23.66 -22.07 -8.67
CA SER A 233 -23.20 -21.48 -7.40
C SER A 233 -23.88 -20.14 -7.10
N ASP A 234 -24.26 -19.96 -5.83
CA ASP A 234 -24.97 -18.82 -5.22
C ASP A 234 -26.38 -18.61 -5.76
N CYS A 235 -27.36 -19.24 -5.12
CA CYS A 235 -28.77 -18.95 -5.36
C CYS A 235 -29.49 -18.76 -4.03
N PHE A 236 -29.88 -17.52 -3.73
CA PHE A 236 -31.01 -17.20 -2.85
C PHE A 236 -32.29 -17.72 -3.52
N THR A 237 -32.56 -19.01 -3.35
CA THR A 237 -33.71 -19.69 -3.96
C THR A 237 -34.92 -19.62 -3.06
N ASN A 238 -36.00 -19.05 -3.60
CA ASN A 238 -37.35 -19.37 -3.15
C ASN A 238 -37.89 -20.60 -3.89
N THR A 239 -39.02 -21.11 -3.42
CA THR A 239 -39.69 -22.31 -3.94
C THR A 239 -39.88 -22.26 -5.47
N GLU A 240 -40.34 -21.12 -5.98
CA GLU A 240 -40.60 -20.95 -7.42
C GLU A 240 -39.30 -21.00 -8.24
N SER A 241 -38.25 -20.31 -7.78
CA SER A 241 -36.93 -20.36 -8.42
C SER A 241 -36.37 -21.77 -8.48
N MET A 242 -36.60 -22.58 -7.44
CA MET A 242 -36.15 -23.98 -7.41
C MET A 242 -36.90 -24.86 -8.41
N LYS A 243 -38.23 -24.74 -8.51
CA LYS A 243 -39.00 -25.44 -9.55
C LYS A 243 -38.51 -25.11 -10.95
N ALA A 244 -38.13 -23.85 -11.19
CA ALA A 244 -37.53 -23.46 -12.46
C ALA A 244 -36.15 -24.09 -12.68
N ILE A 245 -35.28 -24.11 -11.67
CA ILE A 245 -33.98 -24.81 -11.75
C ILE A 245 -34.18 -26.26 -12.15
N ILE A 246 -35.10 -26.97 -11.48
CA ILE A 246 -35.40 -28.39 -11.77
C ILE A 246 -35.93 -28.56 -13.20
N GLY A 247 -36.84 -27.68 -13.62
CA GLY A 247 -37.42 -27.72 -14.96
C GLY A 247 -36.41 -27.42 -16.08
N VAL A 248 -35.41 -26.58 -15.82
CA VAL A 248 -34.45 -26.09 -16.83
C VAL A 248 -33.15 -26.88 -16.84
N CYS A 249 -32.68 -27.32 -15.68
CA CYS A 249 -31.38 -27.98 -15.46
C CYS A 249 -31.56 -29.33 -14.73
N PRO A 250 -32.25 -30.33 -15.32
CA PRO A 250 -32.53 -31.60 -14.64
C PRO A 250 -31.29 -32.47 -14.38
N ASP A 251 -30.20 -32.26 -15.12
CA ASP A 251 -28.94 -33.01 -15.01
C ASP A 251 -27.88 -32.34 -14.11
N LEU A 252 -28.30 -31.41 -13.26
CA LEU A 252 -27.40 -30.65 -12.39
C LEU A 252 -26.63 -31.59 -11.43
N GLN A 253 -25.31 -31.42 -11.34
CA GLN A 253 -24.41 -32.29 -10.55
C GLN A 253 -23.90 -31.60 -9.28
N GLU A 254 -23.70 -30.29 -9.31
CA GLU A 254 -23.27 -29.50 -8.15
C GLU A 254 -24.16 -28.28 -7.96
N LEU A 255 -24.65 -28.08 -6.73
CA LEU A 255 -25.52 -26.98 -6.35
C LEU A 255 -25.01 -26.33 -5.06
N THR A 256 -24.89 -25.00 -5.06
CA THR A 256 -24.66 -24.20 -3.85
C THR A 256 -25.86 -23.30 -3.59
N LEU A 257 -26.45 -23.42 -2.40
CA LEU A 257 -27.57 -22.59 -1.94
C LEU A 257 -27.13 -21.71 -0.78
N ASP A 258 -27.48 -20.43 -0.86
CA ASP A 258 -27.24 -19.43 0.16
C ASP A 258 -28.60 -18.98 0.72
N ASP A 259 -28.91 -19.32 1.97
CA ASP A 259 -30.15 -18.97 2.70
C ASP A 259 -31.48 -19.32 1.98
N PRO A 260 -31.72 -20.60 1.57
CA PRO A 260 -32.93 -20.99 0.84
C PRO A 260 -34.19 -21.09 1.73
N GLU A 261 -35.38 -20.92 1.13
CA GLU A 261 -36.68 -21.16 1.80
C GLU A 261 -36.84 -22.63 2.26
N VAL A 262 -37.69 -22.88 3.27
CA VAL A 262 -37.87 -24.23 3.84
C VAL A 262 -38.45 -25.21 2.82
N GLU A 263 -39.34 -24.75 1.96
CA GLU A 263 -39.98 -25.56 0.93
C GLU A 263 -39.04 -25.95 -0.22
N VAL A 264 -37.89 -25.28 -0.37
CA VAL A 264 -36.87 -25.63 -1.38
C VAL A 264 -36.23 -26.98 -1.08
N TYR A 265 -36.14 -27.37 0.19
CA TYR A 265 -35.51 -28.63 0.58
C TYR A 265 -36.29 -29.85 0.09
N ASP A 266 -37.62 -29.80 0.09
CA ASP A 266 -38.47 -30.88 -0.43
C ASP A 266 -38.31 -31.02 -1.95
N LEU A 267 -38.02 -29.93 -2.66
CA LEU A 267 -37.83 -29.92 -4.12
C LEU A 267 -36.47 -30.47 -4.56
N LEU A 268 -35.46 -30.51 -3.67
CA LEU A 268 -34.13 -31.04 -4.01
C LEU A 268 -34.19 -32.50 -4.48
N GLU A 269 -35.17 -33.28 -4.02
CA GLU A 269 -35.37 -34.68 -4.40
C GLU A 269 -35.61 -34.88 -5.90
N GLU A 270 -36.11 -33.84 -6.58
CA GLU A 270 -36.37 -33.90 -8.02
C GLU A 270 -35.07 -33.86 -8.85
N LEU A 271 -33.94 -33.42 -8.28
CA LEU A 271 -32.61 -33.39 -8.92
C LEU A 271 -31.88 -34.73 -8.80
N LYS A 272 -32.27 -35.69 -9.66
CA LYS A 272 -31.78 -37.08 -9.62
C LYS A 272 -30.28 -37.28 -9.87
N HIS A 273 -29.60 -36.28 -10.46
CA HIS A 273 -28.18 -36.35 -10.81
C HIS A 273 -27.28 -35.52 -9.88
N LEU A 274 -27.85 -34.91 -8.84
CA LEU A 274 -27.12 -34.06 -7.92
C LEU A 274 -26.15 -34.90 -7.07
N LYS A 275 -24.86 -34.63 -7.23
CA LYS A 275 -23.77 -35.32 -6.52
C LYS A 275 -23.21 -34.47 -5.38
N LYS A 276 -23.19 -33.15 -5.53
CA LYS A 276 -22.60 -32.24 -4.55
C LYS A 276 -23.56 -31.12 -4.18
N LEU A 277 -23.78 -30.97 -2.88
CA LEU A 277 -24.61 -29.92 -2.32
C LEU A 277 -23.80 -29.09 -1.32
N VAL A 278 -23.87 -27.76 -1.45
CA VAL A 278 -23.25 -26.81 -0.53
C VAL A 278 -24.32 -25.87 0.03
N LEU A 279 -24.43 -25.72 1.35
CA LEU A 279 -25.42 -24.89 2.04
C LEU A 279 -24.75 -23.84 2.94
N ARG A 280 -25.17 -22.56 2.90
CA ARG A 280 -24.59 -21.48 3.75
C ARG A 280 -25.66 -20.48 4.24
N ARG A 281 -25.58 -20.01 5.53
CA ARG A 281 -26.50 -19.05 6.25
C ARG A 281 -27.98 -19.53 6.36
N PHE A 282 -28.85 -19.14 7.32
CA PHE A 282 -28.83 -18.93 8.78
C PHE A 282 -29.93 -19.84 9.41
N CYS A 283 -29.82 -20.27 10.68
CA CYS A 283 -30.89 -21.04 11.35
C CYS A 283 -32.10 -20.15 11.71
N ALA A 284 -33.19 -20.29 10.96
CA ALA A 284 -34.54 -20.29 11.55
C ALA A 284 -34.74 -21.59 12.35
N LYS A 285 -35.79 -21.66 13.18
CA LYS A 285 -35.96 -22.64 14.28
C LYS A 285 -35.48 -24.06 13.90
N PRO A 286 -34.76 -24.75 14.80
CA PRO A 286 -34.10 -26.02 14.50
C PRO A 286 -35.03 -27.07 13.83
N SER A 287 -36.30 -27.13 14.18
CA SER A 287 -37.22 -28.22 13.82
C SER A 287 -37.64 -28.43 12.35
N GLU A 288 -37.07 -27.74 11.34
CA GLU A 288 -37.72 -27.66 10.00
C GLU A 288 -36.93 -28.14 8.78
N ILE A 289 -35.65 -28.52 8.87
CA ILE A 289 -34.88 -28.98 7.68
C ILE A 289 -34.59 -30.49 7.77
N CYS A 290 -35.40 -31.29 7.07
CA CYS A 290 -35.15 -32.72 6.84
C CYS A 290 -34.80 -32.94 5.36
N LEU A 291 -33.52 -33.16 5.05
CA LEU A 291 -33.12 -33.64 3.72
C LEU A 291 -33.53 -35.11 3.60
N LYS A 292 -34.68 -35.36 2.99
CA LYS A 292 -35.13 -36.72 2.71
C LYS A 292 -34.54 -37.17 1.37
N THR A 293 -34.12 -38.43 1.29
CA THR A 293 -34.03 -39.19 0.03
C THR A 293 -33.12 -38.64 -1.11
N LEU A 294 -32.10 -37.84 -0.82
CA LEU A 294 -31.11 -37.38 -1.82
C LEU A 294 -29.99 -38.40 -2.03
N THR A 295 -29.43 -38.53 -3.25
CA THR A 295 -28.27 -39.38 -3.59
C THR A 295 -26.97 -38.57 -3.79
N LEU A 296 -26.45 -38.00 -2.71
CA LEU A 296 -25.24 -37.16 -2.76
C LEU A 296 -23.96 -38.00 -2.63
N GLU A 297 -22.86 -37.53 -3.23
CA GLU A 297 -21.47 -37.95 -2.99
C GLU A 297 -20.79 -36.98 -2.00
N THR A 298 -21.10 -35.68 -2.05
CA THR A 298 -20.52 -34.64 -1.20
C THR A 298 -21.58 -33.70 -0.62
N LEU A 299 -21.57 -33.51 0.71
CA LEU A 299 -22.36 -32.48 1.41
C LEU A 299 -21.43 -31.54 2.16
N GLN A 300 -21.56 -30.24 1.92
CA GLN A 300 -20.89 -29.20 2.69
C GLN A 300 -21.95 -28.23 3.27
N ALA A 301 -21.92 -27.94 4.56
CA ALA A 301 -22.85 -26.99 5.16
C ALA A 301 -22.18 -26.09 6.21
N GLN A 302 -22.63 -24.83 6.27
CA GLN A 302 -22.12 -23.84 7.22
C GLN A 302 -23.26 -23.03 7.87
N ASN A 303 -23.31 -23.00 9.20
CA ASN A 303 -24.34 -22.30 10.00
C ASN A 303 -25.79 -22.81 9.74
N VAL A 304 -25.97 -24.13 9.58
CA VAL A 304 -27.27 -24.76 9.26
C VAL A 304 -27.69 -25.76 10.34
N CYS A 305 -29.00 -25.91 10.53
CA CYS A 305 -29.63 -26.91 11.39
C CYS A 305 -30.08 -28.10 10.49
N LEU A 306 -29.59 -29.33 10.73
CA LEU A 306 -29.77 -30.48 9.83
C LEU A 306 -30.36 -31.70 10.56
N ASP A 307 -31.41 -32.32 10.00
CA ASP A 307 -31.79 -33.70 10.33
C ASP A 307 -31.25 -34.68 9.26
N LEU A 308 -30.46 -35.66 9.69
CA LEU A 308 -29.79 -36.65 8.83
C LEU A 308 -30.59 -37.96 8.66
N LYS A 309 -31.82 -38.04 9.18
CA LYS A 309 -32.64 -39.27 9.30
C LYS A 309 -32.73 -40.14 8.05
N ASP A 310 -32.72 -39.51 6.87
CA ASP A 310 -32.99 -40.13 5.57
C ASP A 310 -31.92 -39.81 4.50
N MET A 311 -30.70 -39.46 4.91
CA MET A 311 -29.58 -39.21 3.98
C MET A 311 -29.03 -40.47 3.29
N CYS A 312 -28.51 -40.31 2.06
CA CYS A 312 -28.15 -41.46 1.22
C CYS A 312 -26.98 -42.31 1.70
N ILE A 313 -27.10 -43.60 1.39
CA ILE A 313 -26.04 -44.61 1.39
C ILE A 313 -24.85 -44.18 0.52
N THR A 314 -25.03 -43.33 -0.50
CA THR A 314 -24.00 -42.92 -1.48
C THR A 314 -23.04 -41.82 -1.00
N LEU A 315 -23.26 -41.21 0.17
CA LEU A 315 -22.46 -40.09 0.63
C LEU A 315 -21.01 -40.51 0.93
N GLU A 316 -20.04 -39.85 0.29
CA GLU A 316 -18.60 -40.09 0.48
C GLU A 316 -17.92 -38.98 1.30
N THR A 317 -18.35 -37.72 1.17
CA THR A 317 -17.76 -36.57 1.88
C THR A 317 -18.80 -35.76 2.62
N LEU A 318 -18.60 -35.56 3.93
CA LEU A 318 -19.42 -34.73 4.79
C LEU A 318 -18.55 -33.66 5.46
N ARG A 319 -18.82 -32.37 5.20
CA ARG A 319 -18.12 -31.24 5.84
C ARG A 319 -19.10 -30.24 6.42
N LEU A 320 -19.13 -30.11 7.73
CA LEU A 320 -20.04 -29.23 8.47
C LEU A 320 -19.24 -28.21 9.28
N THR A 321 -19.72 -26.98 9.36
CA THR A 321 -19.07 -25.91 10.12
C THR A 321 -20.11 -25.06 10.84
N HIS A 322 -20.04 -24.95 12.17
CA HIS A 322 -21.02 -24.23 13.01
C HIS A 322 -22.49 -24.70 12.82
N CYS A 323 -22.69 -26.00 12.57
CA CYS A 323 -24.02 -26.59 12.33
C CYS A 323 -24.60 -27.28 13.58
N VAL A 324 -25.93 -27.37 13.67
CA VAL A 324 -26.65 -28.15 14.71
C VAL A 324 -27.26 -29.38 14.06
N ILE A 325 -26.99 -30.59 14.57
CA ILE A 325 -27.57 -31.82 14.06
C ILE A 325 -28.69 -32.28 14.99
N LEU A 326 -29.90 -32.41 14.45
CA LEU A 326 -31.09 -32.74 15.22
C LEU A 326 -31.29 -34.25 15.22
N ASP A 327 -31.55 -34.77 16.42
CA ASP A 327 -31.62 -36.18 16.76
C ASP A 327 -32.48 -37.01 15.78
N SER A 328 -31.84 -37.96 15.08
CA SER A 328 -32.55 -39.04 14.39
C SER A 328 -32.11 -40.42 14.89
N SER A 329 -32.58 -40.76 16.08
CA SER A 329 -33.24 -42.04 16.39
C SER A 329 -32.86 -43.25 15.51
N LYS A 330 -31.80 -43.95 15.94
CA LYS A 330 -31.65 -45.43 15.85
C LYS A 330 -31.78 -46.10 14.46
N ARG A 331 -31.28 -45.52 13.36
CA ARG A 331 -31.16 -46.25 12.07
C ARG A 331 -29.72 -46.28 11.49
N PRO A 332 -28.99 -47.40 11.64
CA PRO A 332 -27.56 -47.53 11.33
C PRO A 332 -27.23 -47.82 9.84
N ARG A 333 -28.02 -47.33 8.87
CA ARG A 333 -27.81 -47.65 7.44
C ARG A 333 -27.32 -46.47 6.58
N LEU A 334 -27.12 -45.29 7.17
CA LEU A 334 -27.01 -44.02 6.43
C LEU A 334 -25.60 -43.69 5.91
N PHE A 335 -24.53 -44.35 6.36
CA PHE A 335 -23.15 -43.84 6.19
C PHE A 335 -22.13 -44.83 5.63
N LYS A 336 -22.59 -45.90 4.97
CA LYS A 336 -21.71 -47.00 4.55
C LYS A 336 -20.52 -46.54 3.69
N ASN A 337 -20.74 -45.61 2.77
CA ASN A 337 -19.74 -45.20 1.78
C ASN A 337 -18.94 -43.94 2.16
N LEU A 338 -19.09 -43.42 3.40
CA LEU A 338 -18.34 -42.25 3.81
C LEU A 338 -16.82 -42.50 3.77
N ARG A 339 -16.07 -41.50 3.31
CA ARG A 339 -14.61 -41.48 3.30
C ARG A 339 -14.07 -40.30 4.09
N VAL A 340 -14.78 -39.16 4.07
CA VAL A 340 -14.34 -37.94 4.73
C VAL A 340 -15.46 -37.38 5.61
N ILE A 341 -15.16 -37.16 6.89
CA ILE A 341 -16.02 -36.49 7.86
C ILE A 341 -15.25 -35.32 8.47
N GLU A 342 -15.76 -34.09 8.32
CA GLU A 342 -15.21 -32.89 8.95
C GLU A 342 -16.31 -32.10 9.67
N LEU A 343 -16.20 -31.89 10.98
CA LEU A 343 -17.23 -31.28 11.84
C LEU A 343 -16.62 -30.15 12.70
N ILE A 344 -16.56 -28.94 12.16
CA ILE A 344 -15.90 -27.81 12.82
C ILE A 344 -16.94 -27.00 13.62
N ASP A 345 -16.83 -26.99 14.94
CA ASP A 345 -17.68 -26.22 15.87
C ASP A 345 -19.18 -26.55 15.75
N CYS A 346 -19.47 -27.79 15.37
CA CYS A 346 -20.83 -28.33 15.25
C CYS A 346 -21.35 -28.90 16.58
N ASP A 347 -22.65 -28.77 16.83
CA ASP A 347 -23.34 -29.43 17.94
C ASP A 347 -23.96 -30.76 17.46
N VAL A 348 -23.31 -31.88 17.82
CA VAL A 348 -23.65 -33.22 17.33
C VAL A 348 -23.68 -34.22 18.47
N ASP A 349 -24.73 -35.05 18.54
CA ASP A 349 -24.79 -36.16 19.49
C ASP A 349 -23.70 -37.20 19.19
N LYS A 350 -22.97 -37.58 20.25
CA LYS A 350 -21.91 -38.59 20.20
C LYS A 350 -22.39 -39.92 19.60
N GLU A 351 -23.61 -40.39 19.89
CA GLU A 351 -24.10 -41.68 19.39
C GLU A 351 -24.31 -41.68 17.87
N ILE A 352 -24.60 -40.52 17.27
CA ILE A 352 -24.72 -40.39 15.81
C ILE A 352 -23.36 -40.67 15.17
N ILE A 353 -22.31 -40.03 15.68
CA ILE A 353 -20.96 -40.20 15.14
C ILE A 353 -20.44 -41.60 15.43
N MET A 354 -20.68 -42.14 16.62
CA MET A 354 -20.34 -43.53 16.94
C MET A 354 -21.04 -44.53 16.02
N THR A 355 -22.28 -44.27 15.63
CA THR A 355 -23.00 -45.09 14.66
C THR A 355 -22.41 -44.96 13.25
N CYS A 356 -22.01 -43.75 12.83
CA CYS A 356 -21.29 -43.54 11.57
C CYS A 356 -20.00 -44.37 11.54
N LEU A 357 -19.17 -44.23 12.58
CA LEU A 357 -17.90 -44.95 12.68
C LEU A 357 -18.11 -46.47 12.70
N ARG A 358 -19.15 -46.99 13.35
CA ARG A 358 -19.45 -48.43 13.38
C ARG A 358 -19.92 -49.01 12.05
N THR A 359 -20.40 -48.18 11.13
CA THR A 359 -21.11 -48.62 9.90
C THR A 359 -20.33 -48.29 8.62
N CYS A 360 -19.29 -47.48 8.72
CA CYS A 360 -18.47 -47.01 7.61
C CYS A 360 -17.14 -47.75 7.57
N ASP A 361 -16.94 -48.61 6.58
CA ASP A 361 -15.73 -49.41 6.39
C ASP A 361 -14.67 -48.72 5.53
N GLN A 362 -15.04 -47.63 4.83
CA GLN A 362 -14.18 -46.92 3.87
C GLN A 362 -13.70 -45.55 4.41
N LEU A 363 -13.89 -45.26 5.69
CA LEU A 363 -13.54 -43.98 6.28
C LEU A 363 -12.02 -43.73 6.22
N GLN A 364 -11.62 -42.69 5.51
CA GLN A 364 -10.23 -42.26 5.33
C GLN A 364 -9.87 -41.05 6.20
N ARG A 365 -10.80 -40.13 6.45
CA ARG A 365 -10.53 -38.90 7.21
C ARG A 365 -11.63 -38.58 8.20
N LEU A 366 -11.24 -38.28 9.44
CA LEU A 366 -12.12 -37.82 10.51
C LEU A 366 -11.55 -36.56 11.18
N ALA A 367 -12.26 -35.44 11.05
CA ALA A 367 -11.95 -34.16 11.69
C ALA A 367 -13.15 -33.62 12.46
N ALA A 368 -12.96 -33.14 13.70
CA ALA A 368 -13.97 -32.41 14.45
C ALA A 368 -13.34 -31.50 15.51
N SER A 369 -13.85 -30.27 15.69
CA SER A 369 -13.22 -29.28 16.59
C SER A 369 -13.93 -29.07 17.93
N LYS A 370 -15.25 -29.30 18.01
CA LYS A 370 -15.99 -29.39 19.28
C LYS A 370 -15.80 -30.78 19.89
N GLU A 371 -15.71 -30.88 21.22
CA GLU A 371 -15.34 -32.12 21.93
C GLU A 371 -16.28 -33.30 21.60
N LEU A 372 -15.89 -34.12 20.64
CA LEU A 372 -16.41 -35.48 20.52
C LEU A 372 -15.85 -36.28 21.69
N ASN A 373 -16.65 -36.52 22.72
CA ASN A 373 -16.17 -37.17 23.93
C ASN A 373 -15.99 -38.70 23.74
N LEU A 374 -15.10 -39.12 22.83
CA LEU A 374 -14.75 -40.52 22.58
C LEU A 374 -13.97 -41.09 23.77
N THR A 375 -14.37 -42.26 24.26
CA THR A 375 -13.70 -42.95 25.38
C THR A 375 -12.87 -44.13 24.88
N ASP A 376 -11.98 -44.65 25.72
CA ASP A 376 -11.16 -45.83 25.42
C ASP A 376 -11.97 -47.06 25.02
N GLU A 377 -13.10 -47.25 25.70
CA GLU A 377 -14.05 -48.32 25.44
C GLU A 377 -14.70 -48.18 24.05
N ASP A 378 -14.90 -46.94 23.58
CA ASP A 378 -15.41 -46.65 22.24
C ASP A 378 -14.38 -47.04 21.16
N ILE A 379 -13.10 -46.68 21.37
CA ILE A 379 -12.01 -47.02 20.44
C ILE A 379 -11.79 -48.52 20.39
N LYS A 380 -11.78 -49.18 21.55
CA LYS A 380 -11.64 -50.63 21.62
C LYS A 380 -12.74 -51.35 20.82
N LYS A 381 -14.00 -50.96 21.01
CA LYS A 381 -15.15 -51.49 20.26
C LYS A 381 -15.06 -51.24 18.76
N LEU A 382 -14.55 -50.08 18.34
CA LEU A 382 -14.36 -49.74 16.92
C LEU A 382 -13.21 -50.54 16.28
N CYS A 383 -12.11 -50.76 17.01
CA CYS A 383 -10.98 -51.56 16.56
C CYS A 383 -11.32 -53.05 16.47
N GLU A 384 -12.03 -53.62 17.47
CA GLU A 384 -12.50 -55.01 17.47
C GLU A 384 -13.39 -55.33 16.27
N ARG A 385 -14.18 -54.35 15.82
CA ARG A 385 -15.05 -54.45 14.63
C ARG A 385 -14.36 -54.10 13.31
N ARG A 386 -13.06 -53.78 13.34
CA ARG A 386 -12.26 -53.33 12.18
C ARG A 386 -12.84 -52.10 11.45
N CYS A 387 -13.54 -51.23 12.17
CA CYS A 387 -14.22 -50.07 11.59
C CYS A 387 -13.29 -48.94 11.14
N LEU A 388 -12.05 -48.90 11.63
CA LEU A 388 -11.12 -47.77 11.41
C LEU A 388 -9.91 -48.13 10.54
N VAL A 389 -9.84 -49.37 10.01
CA VAL A 389 -8.65 -49.91 9.34
C VAL A 389 -8.18 -49.07 8.14
N ASN A 390 -9.12 -48.42 7.44
CA ASN A 390 -8.84 -47.57 6.28
C ASN A 390 -8.60 -46.10 6.63
N LEU A 391 -8.58 -45.74 7.91
CA LEU A 391 -8.41 -44.36 8.35
C LEU A 391 -6.98 -43.90 8.08
N GLU A 392 -6.85 -42.86 7.25
CA GLU A 392 -5.59 -42.25 6.86
C GLU A 392 -5.34 -40.93 7.59
N GLU A 393 -6.38 -40.24 8.06
CA GLU A 393 -6.25 -38.94 8.75
C GLU A 393 -7.22 -38.80 9.92
N LEU A 394 -6.70 -38.40 11.08
CA LEU A 394 -7.49 -38.13 12.29
C LEU A 394 -7.05 -36.82 12.96
N TRP A 395 -8.01 -35.94 13.25
CA TRP A 395 -7.74 -34.69 13.97
C TRP A 395 -7.80 -34.85 15.49
N LEU A 396 -6.79 -34.30 16.18
CA LEU A 396 -6.55 -34.56 17.60
C LEU A 396 -7.45 -33.78 18.58
N SER A 397 -8.19 -32.76 18.13
CA SER A 397 -9.17 -32.03 18.93
C SER A 397 -10.37 -32.88 19.39
N ILE A 398 -10.56 -34.04 18.75
CA ILE A 398 -11.66 -35.01 18.94
C ILE A 398 -11.37 -35.99 20.09
N ALA A 399 -10.12 -36.10 20.56
CA ALA A 399 -9.69 -37.28 21.34
C ALA A 399 -9.28 -36.93 22.79
N ARG A 400 -10.01 -36.03 23.44
CA ARG A 400 -9.61 -35.53 24.78
C ARG A 400 -9.62 -36.63 25.87
N ASN A 401 -10.47 -37.64 25.76
CA ASN A 401 -10.61 -38.65 26.82
C ASN A 401 -9.98 -40.01 26.51
N LEU A 402 -9.12 -40.07 25.49
CA LEU A 402 -8.42 -41.30 25.16
C LEU A 402 -7.11 -41.44 25.95
N THR A 403 -6.85 -42.65 26.46
CA THR A 403 -5.59 -43.08 27.07
C THR A 403 -4.64 -43.62 26.01
N SER A 404 -3.38 -43.78 26.41
CA SER A 404 -2.31 -44.22 25.53
C SER A 404 -2.49 -45.62 24.97
N GLU A 405 -3.05 -46.54 25.76
CA GLU A 405 -3.34 -47.91 25.36
C GLU A 405 -4.33 -47.91 24.20
N SER A 406 -5.34 -47.04 24.24
CA SER A 406 -6.29 -46.85 23.16
C SER A 406 -5.67 -46.19 21.93
N VAL A 407 -4.73 -45.25 22.07
CA VAL A 407 -3.96 -44.70 20.92
C VAL A 407 -3.14 -45.78 20.24
N ILE A 408 -2.40 -46.58 21.02
CA ILE A 408 -1.51 -47.64 20.52
C ILE A 408 -2.36 -48.70 19.83
N THR A 409 -3.48 -49.08 20.45
CA THR A 409 -4.46 -49.99 19.84
C THR A 409 -4.96 -49.44 18.51
N LEU A 410 -5.32 -48.16 18.44
CA LEU A 410 -5.76 -47.50 17.21
C LEU A 410 -4.67 -47.51 16.13
N MET A 411 -3.44 -47.11 16.46
CA MET A 411 -2.31 -47.08 15.52
C MET A 411 -1.95 -48.48 15.00
N ASN A 412 -1.98 -49.49 15.86
CA ASN A 412 -1.71 -50.88 15.48
C ASN A 412 -2.83 -51.49 14.61
N HIS A 413 -4.06 -50.96 14.67
CA HIS A 413 -5.18 -51.42 13.86
C HIS A 413 -5.38 -50.60 12.57
N CYS A 414 -4.73 -49.45 12.43
CA CYS A 414 -4.88 -48.52 11.32
C CYS A 414 -3.52 -48.18 10.69
N ASP A 415 -2.98 -49.10 9.87
CA ASP A 415 -1.61 -49.01 9.32
C ASP A 415 -1.33 -47.77 8.45
N LYS A 416 -2.38 -47.12 7.95
CA LYS A 416 -2.30 -45.93 7.08
C LYS A 416 -2.49 -44.61 7.82
N LEU A 417 -2.77 -44.64 9.12
CA LEU A 417 -3.21 -43.49 9.90
C LEU A 417 -2.09 -42.44 10.09
N ARG A 418 -2.34 -41.24 9.57
CA ARG A 418 -1.55 -40.01 9.78
C ARG A 418 -2.30 -39.11 10.77
N LEU A 419 -1.71 -38.87 11.93
CA LEU A 419 -2.30 -38.02 12.96
C LEU A 419 -2.03 -36.55 12.62
N ILE A 420 -3.08 -35.73 12.47
CA ILE A 420 -2.96 -34.31 12.09
C ILE A 420 -3.65 -33.45 13.16
N GLY A 421 -2.89 -32.81 14.04
CA GLY A 421 -3.45 -31.87 15.03
C GLY A 421 -2.54 -31.61 16.24
N THR A 422 -3.04 -30.85 17.22
CA THR A 422 -2.35 -30.60 18.49
C THR A 422 -2.81 -31.59 19.56
N LEU A 423 -1.88 -32.15 20.34
CA LEU A 423 -2.13 -33.16 21.41
C LEU A 423 -2.93 -32.64 22.63
N ASN A 424 -3.49 -31.43 22.54
CA ASN A 424 -4.18 -30.78 23.65
C ASN A 424 -5.56 -31.42 23.85
N GLY A 425 -5.59 -32.41 24.73
CA GLY A 425 -6.81 -33.13 25.01
C GLY A 425 -6.61 -34.38 25.86
N TRP A 426 -5.70 -35.27 25.45
CA TRP A 426 -5.65 -36.68 25.84
C TRP A 426 -5.28 -36.91 27.31
N ARG A 427 -5.88 -37.94 27.94
CA ARG A 427 -5.58 -38.35 29.32
C ARG A 427 -4.44 -39.37 29.32
N MET A 428 -3.27 -38.94 28.86
CA MET A 428 -2.08 -39.79 28.75
C MET A 428 -1.26 -39.74 30.04
N GLU A 429 -0.86 -40.90 30.59
CA GLU A 429 0.15 -40.91 31.63
C GLU A 429 1.55 -40.69 31.03
N LYS A 430 2.43 -40.07 31.82
CA LYS A 430 3.75 -39.57 31.38
C LYS A 430 4.68 -40.67 30.82
N VAL A 431 4.44 -41.93 31.19
CA VAL A 431 5.23 -43.11 30.79
C VAL A 431 4.83 -43.61 29.40
N GLU A 432 3.59 -43.35 29.00
CA GLU A 432 2.95 -44.01 27.87
C GLU A 432 3.15 -43.25 26.54
N VAL A 433 3.45 -41.96 26.63
CA VAL A 433 3.92 -41.12 25.51
C VAL A 433 5.22 -41.65 24.88
N ASN A 434 6.02 -42.42 25.62
CA ASN A 434 7.27 -43.00 25.13
C ASN A 434 7.05 -44.23 24.21
N TYR A 435 5.88 -44.87 24.24
CA TYR A 435 5.59 -46.09 23.48
C TYR A 435 5.00 -45.86 22.08
N LEU A 436 4.44 -44.67 21.81
CA LEU A 436 3.87 -44.29 20.50
C LEU A 436 4.92 -43.91 19.44
N LYS A 437 6.06 -44.60 19.46
CA LYS A 437 7.20 -44.29 18.61
C LYS A 437 7.39 -45.40 17.58
N VAL A 438 6.62 -45.34 16.49
CA VAL A 438 7.01 -46.01 15.23
C VAL A 438 6.77 -45.04 14.06
N ASP A 439 7.90 -44.61 13.49
CA ASP A 439 8.11 -44.04 12.15
C ASP A 439 7.28 -42.86 11.65
N TRP A 440 7.26 -41.75 12.40
CA TRP A 440 7.28 -40.43 11.77
C TRP A 440 8.37 -39.59 12.44
N MET A 441 9.45 -39.39 11.69
CA MET A 441 10.57 -38.44 11.86
C MET A 441 10.72 -37.82 13.26
N ILE A 442 11.68 -38.36 14.03
CA ILE A 442 12.56 -37.64 14.99
C ILE A 442 11.98 -36.31 15.51
N PRO A 443 11.34 -36.26 16.70
CA PRO A 443 11.25 -34.99 17.41
C PRO A 443 12.66 -34.71 17.91
N ASN A 444 13.39 -33.88 17.17
CA ASN A 444 14.51 -33.18 17.75
C ASN A 444 14.03 -32.60 19.10
N LYS A 445 14.79 -32.88 20.18
CA LYS A 445 14.85 -32.18 21.48
C LYS A 445 13.78 -31.09 21.64
N PRO A 446 12.96 -31.06 22.73
CA PRO A 446 11.81 -30.18 22.85
C PRO A 446 12.13 -28.77 22.35
N ASN A 447 11.81 -28.47 21.09
CA ASN A 447 12.14 -27.20 20.50
C ASN A 447 10.98 -26.30 20.87
N ALA A 448 11.09 -25.66 22.04
CA ALA A 448 10.49 -24.35 22.17
C ALA A 448 11.14 -23.51 21.07
N THR A 449 10.48 -23.40 19.91
CA THR A 449 10.76 -22.35 18.94
C THR A 449 10.23 -21.08 19.59
N ILE A 450 11.04 -20.54 20.49
CA ILE A 450 10.77 -19.25 21.08
C ILE A 450 11.17 -18.23 20.02
N SER A 451 10.20 -17.67 19.32
CA SER A 451 10.45 -16.55 18.43
C SER A 451 9.98 -15.29 19.13
N ILE A 452 10.92 -14.39 19.35
CA ILE A 452 10.70 -13.01 19.75
C ILE A 452 11.53 -12.18 18.79
N GLY A 453 10.88 -11.25 18.09
CA GLY A 453 11.56 -10.34 17.19
C GLY A 453 12.10 -9.15 17.97
N ASN A 454 13.18 -8.55 17.46
CA ASN A 454 13.52 -7.18 17.85
C ASN A 454 12.40 -6.26 17.39
N ILE A 455 12.03 -5.29 18.22
CA ILE A 455 11.00 -4.31 17.89
C ILE A 455 11.56 -2.91 18.10
N THR A 456 11.21 -2.01 17.19
CA THR A 456 11.56 -0.59 17.29
C THR A 456 10.28 0.20 17.42
N ILE A 457 10.15 0.96 18.52
CA ILE A 457 8.92 1.68 18.86
C ILE A 457 9.24 3.13 19.18
N THR A 458 8.41 4.06 18.71
CA THR A 458 8.56 5.47 19.07
C THR A 458 8.18 5.71 20.53
N ALA A 459 8.97 6.51 21.25
CA ALA A 459 8.68 6.92 22.62
C ALA A 459 7.23 7.44 22.76
N GLY A 460 6.57 7.07 23.86
CA GLY A 460 5.17 7.36 24.14
C GLY A 460 4.16 6.36 23.57
N ARG A 461 4.56 5.47 22.64
CA ARG A 461 3.67 4.41 22.10
C ARG A 461 3.67 3.14 22.97
N GLU A 462 2.89 2.14 22.57
CA GLU A 462 2.87 0.81 23.21
C GLU A 462 3.82 -0.14 22.47
N ALA A 463 4.71 -0.82 23.21
CA ALA A 463 5.53 -1.92 22.71
C ALA A 463 4.89 -3.26 23.06
N ILE A 464 4.89 -4.20 22.12
CA ILE A 464 4.34 -5.55 22.32
C ILE A 464 5.37 -6.57 21.84
N PHE A 465 5.91 -7.36 22.77
CA PHE A 465 6.65 -8.55 22.41
C PHE A 465 5.71 -9.75 22.38
N SER A 466 5.76 -10.51 21.30
CA SER A 466 5.09 -11.80 21.20
C SER A 466 6.13 -12.90 21.31
N CYS A 467 5.94 -13.79 22.28
CA CYS A 467 6.73 -14.97 22.48
C CYS A 467 5.86 -16.17 22.15
N ILE A 468 6.15 -16.80 21.01
CA ILE A 468 5.47 -18.03 20.61
C ILE A 468 6.17 -19.17 21.35
N VAL A 469 5.42 -19.95 22.12
CA VAL A 469 5.96 -21.09 22.84
C VAL A 469 5.11 -22.31 22.53
N ASN A 470 5.70 -23.23 21.77
CA ASN A 470 5.10 -24.52 21.49
C ASN A 470 5.33 -25.47 22.69
N ILE A 471 4.57 -25.24 23.77
CA ILE A 471 4.76 -25.94 25.05
C ILE A 471 3.92 -27.22 25.06
N THR A 472 4.57 -28.35 25.34
CA THR A 472 3.91 -29.56 25.83
C THR A 472 4.16 -29.68 27.36
N GLY A 473 3.16 -29.37 28.20
CA GLY A 473 3.21 -29.60 29.66
C GLY A 473 2.95 -28.39 30.57
N ARG A 474 3.19 -28.55 31.89
CA ARG A 474 2.91 -27.55 32.97
C ARG A 474 3.91 -26.38 33.05
N TYR A 475 4.61 -26.09 31.97
CA TYR A 475 5.64 -25.06 31.97
C TYR A 475 5.01 -23.66 31.95
N LYS A 476 5.58 -22.72 32.70
CA LYS A 476 5.21 -21.32 32.77
C LYS A 476 6.20 -20.48 31.98
N VAL A 477 5.66 -19.47 31.30
CA VAL A 477 6.46 -18.43 30.64
C VAL A 477 6.70 -17.29 31.60
N ALA A 478 7.93 -16.81 31.68
CA ALA A 478 8.31 -15.62 32.45
C ALA A 478 8.92 -14.59 31.52
N TRP A 479 8.58 -13.32 31.75
CA TRP A 479 9.22 -12.19 31.09
C TRP A 479 10.22 -11.55 32.05
N VAL A 480 11.45 -11.40 31.59
CA VAL A 480 12.56 -10.86 32.40
C VAL A 480 13.28 -9.80 31.60
N ARG A 481 13.64 -8.67 32.22
CA ARG A 481 14.53 -7.68 31.58
C ARG A 481 15.97 -8.22 31.64
N ALA A 482 16.64 -8.34 30.49
CA ALA A 482 17.93 -9.02 30.38
C ALA A 482 19.06 -8.30 31.14
N GLU A 483 19.03 -6.96 31.13
CA GLU A 483 20.10 -6.09 31.64
C GLU A 483 20.30 -6.20 33.16
N ASP A 484 19.21 -6.20 33.92
CA ASP A 484 19.20 -6.19 35.39
C ASP A 484 18.59 -7.46 35.99
N GLN A 485 18.19 -8.42 35.14
CA GLN A 485 17.49 -9.65 35.51
C GLN A 485 16.18 -9.40 36.28
N THR A 486 15.56 -8.22 36.13
CA THR A 486 14.29 -7.91 36.78
C THR A 486 13.15 -8.76 36.20
N ILE A 487 12.49 -9.53 37.07
CA ILE A 487 11.32 -10.33 36.68
C ILE A 487 10.12 -9.40 36.48
N LEU A 488 9.61 -9.37 35.26
CA LEU A 488 8.46 -8.55 34.87
C LEU A 488 7.15 -9.30 35.13
N SER A 489 7.09 -10.58 34.76
CA SER A 489 5.91 -11.42 34.95
C SER A 489 6.24 -12.91 34.97
N ILE A 490 5.33 -13.71 35.55
CA ILE A 490 5.36 -15.17 35.51
C ILE A 490 3.94 -15.67 35.24
N GLY A 491 3.76 -16.35 34.10
CA GLY A 491 2.45 -16.64 33.55
C GLY A 491 1.67 -15.35 33.29
N THR A 492 0.40 -15.32 33.68
CA THR A 492 -0.46 -14.13 33.55
C THR A 492 -0.26 -13.11 34.67
N LYS A 493 0.54 -13.42 35.70
CA LYS A 493 0.77 -12.55 36.85
C LYS A 493 1.94 -11.60 36.58
N VAL A 494 1.67 -10.31 36.57
CA VAL A 494 2.70 -9.25 36.57
C VAL A 494 3.33 -9.17 37.96
N VAL A 495 4.66 -9.21 38.02
CA VAL A 495 5.45 -9.20 39.27
C VAL A 495 6.07 -7.82 39.52
N THR A 496 6.45 -7.10 38.47
CA THR A 496 7.00 -5.74 38.58
C THR A 496 5.97 -4.74 39.12
N HIS A 497 6.45 -3.70 39.82
CA HIS A 497 5.63 -2.56 40.24
C HIS A 497 5.38 -1.53 39.12
N ASN A 498 5.99 -1.72 37.95
CA ASN A 498 5.78 -0.84 36.82
C ASN A 498 4.37 -1.03 36.23
N SER A 499 3.47 -0.10 36.54
CA SER A 499 2.06 -0.12 36.10
C SER A 499 1.86 -0.07 34.58
N ARG A 500 2.92 0.24 33.82
CA ARG A 500 2.89 0.27 32.35
C ARG A 500 2.99 -1.13 31.73
N ILE A 501 3.33 -2.15 32.52
CA ILE A 501 3.54 -3.52 32.05
C ILE A 501 2.26 -4.35 32.20
N SER A 502 1.85 -5.06 31.15
CA SER A 502 0.77 -6.05 31.19
C SER A 502 1.09 -7.28 30.35
N VAL A 503 0.40 -8.39 30.62
CA VAL A 503 0.61 -9.66 29.93
C VAL A 503 -0.72 -10.22 29.43
N THR A 504 -0.74 -10.69 28.18
CA THR A 504 -1.89 -11.36 27.55
C THR A 504 -1.46 -12.70 26.94
N HIS A 505 -2.37 -13.67 26.86
CA HIS A 505 -2.11 -14.99 26.27
C HIS A 505 -3.36 -15.50 25.53
N ASP A 506 -3.16 -16.24 24.44
CA ASP A 506 -4.23 -16.71 23.53
C ASP A 506 -4.67 -18.17 23.75
N ASN A 507 -4.31 -18.76 24.89
CA ASN A 507 -4.59 -20.16 25.30
C ASN A 507 -4.04 -21.26 24.36
N LEU A 508 -3.45 -20.92 23.22
CA LEU A 508 -2.96 -21.89 22.26
C LEU A 508 -1.44 -21.92 22.26
N HIS A 509 -0.71 -20.84 21.97
CA HIS A 509 0.77 -20.90 21.95
C HIS A 509 1.47 -19.54 22.15
N THR A 510 0.77 -18.41 22.26
CA THR A 510 1.40 -17.08 22.22
C THR A 510 1.29 -16.35 23.55
N TRP A 511 2.43 -15.89 24.07
CA TRP A 511 2.55 -15.06 25.27
C TRP A 511 2.98 -13.66 24.87
N GLN A 512 2.22 -12.65 25.25
CA GLN A 512 2.52 -11.26 24.91
C GLN A 512 2.77 -10.42 26.16
N ILE A 513 3.90 -9.71 26.20
CA ILE A 513 4.11 -8.63 27.18
C ILE A 513 3.95 -7.28 26.48
N ARG A 514 3.21 -6.38 27.13
CA ARG A 514 2.94 -5.03 26.65
C ARG A 514 3.57 -4.03 27.59
N ILE A 515 4.22 -3.01 27.03
CA ILE A 515 4.79 -1.86 27.75
C ILE A 515 4.10 -0.62 27.21
N LYS A 516 3.20 -0.03 28.00
CA LYS A 516 2.50 1.21 27.64
C LYS A 516 3.41 2.43 27.80
N GLN A 517 3.22 3.45 26.98
CA GLN A 517 3.95 4.72 27.06
C GLN A 517 5.46 4.50 27.20
N VAL A 518 6.04 3.84 26.21
CA VAL A 518 7.46 3.47 26.18
C VAL A 518 8.34 4.70 26.37
N LYS A 519 9.36 4.57 27.22
CA LYS A 519 10.37 5.60 27.49
C LYS A 519 11.72 5.13 26.98
N GLU A 520 12.65 6.05 26.75
CA GLU A 520 14.02 5.72 26.35
C GLU A 520 14.70 4.77 27.35
N THR A 521 14.38 4.88 28.65
CA THR A 521 14.88 3.98 29.71
C THR A 521 14.36 2.54 29.63
N ASP A 522 13.32 2.29 28.82
CA ASP A 522 12.79 0.94 28.58
C ASP A 522 13.55 0.23 27.45
N LYS A 523 14.40 0.95 26.70
CA LYS A 523 15.31 0.37 25.72
C LYS A 523 16.16 -0.72 26.39
N GLY A 524 16.34 -1.82 25.69
CA GLY A 524 17.08 -2.97 26.20
C GLY A 524 16.46 -4.28 25.76
N CYS A 525 17.09 -5.38 26.15
CA CYS A 525 16.66 -6.70 25.75
C CYS A 525 15.76 -7.33 26.80
N TYR A 526 14.74 -8.02 26.31
CA TYR A 526 13.71 -8.68 27.10
C TYR A 526 13.76 -10.17 26.80
N LEU A 527 13.80 -10.96 27.87
CA LEU A 527 13.90 -12.40 27.83
C LEU A 527 12.52 -13.01 28.00
N CYS A 528 12.12 -13.83 27.05
CA CYS A 528 11.06 -14.79 27.24
C CYS A 528 11.67 -16.11 27.73
N GLN A 529 11.38 -16.48 28.97
CA GLN A 529 11.92 -17.67 29.62
C GLN A 529 10.83 -18.73 29.84
N VAL A 530 11.17 -19.98 29.60
CA VAL A 530 10.30 -21.13 29.84
C VAL A 530 10.98 -22.05 30.84
N ASN A 531 10.29 -22.37 31.92
CA ASN A 531 10.84 -23.14 33.06
C ASN A 531 10.95 -24.65 32.80
N THR A 532 11.57 -25.05 31.69
CA THR A 532 11.92 -26.44 31.35
C THR A 532 13.07 -26.98 32.22
N ASN A 533 13.36 -28.29 32.17
CA ASN A 533 14.44 -28.94 32.94
C ASN A 533 15.80 -28.24 32.81
N THR A 534 16.10 -27.72 31.62
CA THR A 534 17.08 -26.65 31.40
C THR A 534 16.29 -25.43 30.97
N VAL A 535 16.39 -24.29 31.67
CA VAL A 535 15.64 -23.08 31.31
C VAL A 535 15.91 -22.73 29.85
N LYS A 536 14.84 -22.64 29.05
CA LYS A 536 14.93 -22.13 27.68
C LYS A 536 14.64 -20.65 27.68
N THR A 537 15.44 -19.91 26.95
CA THR A 537 15.34 -18.45 26.90
C THR A 537 15.50 -18.00 25.47
N GLN A 538 14.72 -17.00 25.09
CA GLN A 538 14.96 -16.21 23.90
C GLN A 538 14.94 -14.74 24.25
N GLU A 539 15.80 -14.00 23.58
CA GLU A 539 15.96 -12.58 23.74
C GLU A 539 15.37 -11.83 22.55
N GLY A 540 14.63 -10.75 22.84
CA GLY A 540 14.20 -9.76 21.87
C GLY A 540 14.49 -8.37 22.41
N CYS A 541 15.11 -7.53 21.59
CA CYS A 541 15.55 -6.21 22.00
C CYS A 541 14.56 -5.14 21.55
N LEU A 542 14.21 -4.24 22.48
CA LEU A 542 13.40 -3.06 22.24
C LEU A 542 14.36 -1.91 21.96
N ASP A 543 14.30 -1.35 20.76
CA ASP A 543 14.88 -0.05 20.47
C ASP A 543 13.79 1.03 20.53
N VAL A 544 14.14 2.20 21.06
CA VAL A 544 13.18 3.27 21.31
C VAL A 544 13.53 4.49 20.49
N ASN A 545 12.73 4.73 19.45
CA ASN A 545 12.89 5.89 18.59
C ASN A 545 12.39 7.15 19.33
N VAL A 546 13.25 8.15 19.47
CA VAL A 546 12.93 9.44 20.09
C VAL A 546 12.95 10.52 18.99
N PRO A 547 11.85 11.25 18.77
CA PRO A 547 11.81 12.35 17.80
C PRO A 547 12.92 13.39 18.07
N PRO A 548 13.35 14.14 17.04
CA PRO A 548 14.40 15.12 17.18
C PRO A 548 13.90 16.32 18.00
N ASP A 549 14.76 16.85 18.87
CA ASP A 549 14.51 18.09 19.59
C ASP A 549 15.76 18.99 19.53
N ILE A 550 15.56 20.29 19.28
CA ILE A 550 16.67 21.24 19.12
C ILE A 550 17.08 21.77 20.49
N LEU A 551 18.34 21.54 20.85
CA LEU A 551 18.91 21.97 22.12
C LEU A 551 19.17 23.48 22.05
N ASN A 552 18.33 24.26 22.71
CA ASN A 552 18.37 25.72 22.62
C ASN A 552 19.66 26.33 23.15
N GLU A 553 20.24 25.76 24.21
CA GLU A 553 21.47 26.26 24.85
C GLU A 553 22.70 26.12 23.95
N ASP A 554 22.70 25.09 23.11
CA ASP A 554 23.82 24.73 22.22
C ASP A 554 23.61 25.20 20.77
N THR A 555 22.47 25.82 20.47
CA THR A 555 22.08 26.27 19.13
C THR A 555 22.05 27.79 19.10
N SER A 556 22.75 28.38 18.13
CA SER A 556 22.85 29.85 18.03
C SER A 556 21.48 30.51 17.90
N GLY A 557 21.36 31.74 18.42
CA GLY A 557 20.21 32.62 18.20
C GLY A 557 20.40 33.51 16.97
N ASP A 558 19.67 34.61 16.93
CA ASP A 558 19.95 35.70 16.00
C ASP A 558 21.34 36.28 16.29
N PHE A 559 22.13 36.53 15.25
CA PHE A 559 23.50 36.98 15.41
C PHE A 559 23.88 38.07 14.39
N SER A 560 24.83 38.90 14.78
CA SER A 560 25.35 40.01 13.98
C SER A 560 26.86 39.88 13.83
N VAL A 561 27.37 40.13 12.63
CA VAL A 561 28.80 40.02 12.28
C VAL A 561 29.21 41.16 11.35
N SER A 562 30.45 41.65 11.43
CA SER A 562 30.92 42.69 10.51
C SER A 562 31.29 42.10 9.14
N GLU A 563 31.04 42.84 8.06
CA GLU A 563 31.43 42.44 6.71
C GLU A 563 32.95 42.20 6.63
N GLY A 564 33.35 41.07 6.06
CA GLY A 564 34.74 40.62 5.98
C GLY A 564 35.23 39.76 7.14
N GLU A 565 34.49 39.65 8.25
CA GLU A 565 34.81 38.76 9.37
C GLU A 565 34.32 37.32 9.13
N ASN A 566 34.69 36.38 10.01
CA ASN A 566 34.20 35.00 9.95
C ASN A 566 33.03 34.80 10.90
N ALA A 567 32.10 33.94 10.53
CA ALA A 567 30.94 33.58 11.36
C ALA A 567 30.71 32.07 11.37
N THR A 568 30.11 31.57 12.45
CA THR A 568 29.68 30.17 12.57
C THR A 568 28.32 30.10 13.21
N LEU A 569 27.39 29.43 12.54
CA LEU A 569 26.08 29.09 13.07
C LEU A 569 26.09 27.66 13.60
N TRP A 570 25.70 27.48 14.86
CA TRP A 570 25.58 26.17 15.48
C TRP A 570 24.12 25.76 15.59
N CYS A 571 23.83 24.48 15.35
CA CYS A 571 22.55 23.85 15.64
C CYS A 571 22.80 22.43 16.10
N LYS A 572 22.50 22.17 17.38
CA LYS A 572 22.57 20.84 17.98
C LYS A 572 21.16 20.36 18.30
N ALA A 573 20.93 19.08 18.05
CA ALA A 573 19.67 18.43 18.34
C ALA A 573 19.92 17.08 19.01
N SER A 574 19.04 16.71 19.93
CA SER A 574 18.95 15.38 20.53
C SER A 574 17.88 14.55 19.82
N GLY A 575 17.97 13.22 19.95
CA GLY A 575 17.02 12.29 19.36
C GLY A 575 17.67 10.93 19.15
N HIS A 576 16.86 9.89 19.01
CA HIS A 576 17.33 8.53 18.69
C HIS A 576 16.52 7.97 17.52
N PRO A 577 17.14 7.59 16.38
CA PRO A 577 18.57 7.70 16.09
C PRO A 577 19.10 9.14 16.14
N PRO A 578 20.43 9.37 16.20
CA PRO A 578 20.98 10.72 16.24
C PRO A 578 20.52 11.58 15.04
N PRO A 579 19.99 12.79 15.28
CA PRO A 579 19.43 13.61 14.21
C PRO A 579 20.48 14.23 13.30
N ARG A 580 20.19 14.21 12.00
CA ARG A 580 20.94 14.98 10.99
C ARG A 580 20.42 16.41 10.96
N VAL A 581 21.36 17.36 10.89
CA VAL A 581 21.06 18.80 10.81
C VAL A 581 21.29 19.27 9.38
N LEU A 582 20.26 19.91 8.81
CA LEU A 582 20.27 20.50 7.48
C LEU A 582 19.97 22.00 7.57
N TRP A 583 20.80 22.80 6.92
CA TRP A 583 20.64 24.24 6.81
C TRP A 583 20.05 24.63 5.46
N LYS A 584 19.15 25.62 5.46
CA LYS A 584 18.67 26.30 4.25
C LYS A 584 18.35 27.76 4.55
N LYS A 585 18.34 28.63 3.54
CA LYS A 585 17.76 29.98 3.70
C LYS A 585 16.23 29.89 3.63
N GLU A 586 15.55 30.71 4.44
CA GLU A 586 14.08 30.75 4.49
C GLU A 586 13.47 31.25 3.18
N ASN A 587 14.13 32.19 2.50
CA ASN A 587 13.67 32.75 1.23
C ASN A 587 13.87 31.83 0.01
N GLY A 588 14.43 30.62 0.20
CA GLY A 588 14.69 29.66 -0.87
C GLY A 588 15.93 29.96 -1.73
N GLU A 589 16.68 31.01 -1.43
CA GLU A 589 17.95 31.28 -2.13
C GLU A 589 19.05 30.31 -1.70
N PRO A 590 20.02 30.00 -2.58
CA PRO A 590 21.14 29.15 -2.22
C PRO A 590 22.01 29.80 -1.14
N ILE A 591 22.56 28.96 -0.27
CA ILE A 591 23.60 29.33 0.68
C ILE A 591 24.91 29.49 -0.09
N PHE A 592 25.52 30.66 0.03
CA PHE A 592 26.83 30.95 -0.52
C PHE A 592 27.89 30.56 0.52
N ILE A 593 28.62 29.47 0.26
CA ILE A 593 29.69 29.00 1.14
C ILE A 593 31.03 29.30 0.49
N ARG A 594 31.83 30.12 1.18
CA ARG A 594 33.22 30.41 0.81
C ARG A 594 34.14 29.59 1.71
N ARG A 595 34.80 28.59 1.15
CA ARG A 595 35.75 27.74 1.92
C ARG A 595 37.20 28.24 1.83
N SER A 596 37.53 28.98 0.78
CA SER A 596 38.83 29.64 0.61
C SER A 596 38.73 30.81 -0.40
N PHE A 597 39.82 31.54 -0.63
CA PHE A 597 39.86 32.63 -1.61
C PHE A 597 39.45 32.23 -3.04
N ARG A 598 39.62 30.96 -3.44
CA ARG A 598 39.33 30.47 -4.81
C ARG A 598 38.18 29.45 -4.89
N ASN A 599 37.57 29.10 -3.76
CA ASN A 599 36.55 28.03 -3.71
C ASN A 599 35.22 28.57 -3.15
N PHE A 600 34.30 28.83 -4.06
CA PHE A 600 32.94 29.29 -3.78
C PHE A 600 31.95 28.24 -4.26
N SER A 601 31.05 27.81 -3.38
CA SER A 601 29.96 26.90 -3.71
C SER A 601 28.63 27.54 -3.36
N LYS A 602 27.69 27.49 -4.30
CA LYS A 602 26.27 27.76 -4.02
C LYS A 602 25.58 26.43 -3.79
N VAL A 603 24.94 26.27 -2.64
CA VAL A 603 24.22 25.05 -2.28
C VAL A 603 22.85 25.41 -1.77
N ASP A 604 21.81 24.74 -2.25
CA ASP A 604 20.44 25.00 -1.78
C ASP A 604 20.27 24.58 -0.31
N THR A 605 21.00 23.54 0.08
CA THR A 605 21.03 23.01 1.45
C THR A 605 22.44 22.62 1.87
N PHE A 606 22.72 22.68 3.17
CA PHE A 606 24.02 22.28 3.72
C PHE A 606 23.83 21.36 4.93
N ASN A 607 24.52 20.22 4.94
CA ASN A 607 24.46 19.25 6.03
C ASN A 607 25.58 19.49 7.04
N GLY A 608 25.24 19.53 8.33
CA GLY A 608 26.20 19.66 9.42
C GLY A 608 25.62 20.40 10.62
N THR A 609 26.14 20.12 11.81
CA THR A 609 25.75 20.82 13.05
C THR A 609 26.29 22.25 13.13
N SER A 610 27.26 22.60 12.28
CA SER A 610 27.82 23.95 12.17
C SER A 610 27.88 24.42 10.72
N LEU A 611 27.40 25.64 10.45
CA LEU A 611 27.54 26.31 9.17
C LEU A 611 28.53 27.47 9.28
N ASN A 612 29.68 27.33 8.61
CA ASN A 612 30.80 28.26 8.69
C ASN A 612 30.80 29.21 7.48
N PHE A 613 30.91 30.51 7.76
CA PHE A 613 31.10 31.57 6.77
C PHE A 613 32.48 32.19 6.94
N TRP A 614 33.27 32.19 5.88
CA TRP A 614 34.60 32.83 5.86
C TRP A 614 34.55 34.11 5.06
N LYS A 615 35.02 35.22 5.65
CA LYS A 615 34.91 36.58 5.10
C LYS A 615 33.49 36.89 4.61
N VAL A 616 32.60 37.07 5.56
CA VAL A 616 31.17 37.29 5.36
C VAL A 616 30.93 38.48 4.44
N ASP A 617 30.01 38.32 3.49
CA ASP A 617 29.56 39.34 2.55
C ASP A 617 28.09 39.71 2.82
N ARG A 618 27.68 40.95 2.55
CA ARG A 618 26.29 41.40 2.76
C ARG A 618 25.23 40.56 2.03
N THR A 619 25.58 39.88 0.93
CA THR A 619 24.68 38.94 0.23
C THR A 619 24.36 37.67 1.02
N GLN A 620 25.16 37.36 2.05
CA GLN A 620 24.94 36.25 2.97
C GLN A 620 24.02 36.63 4.15
N MET A 621 23.66 37.92 4.30
CA MET A 621 22.63 38.35 5.23
C MET A 621 21.31 37.63 4.93
N GLY A 622 20.56 37.29 5.98
CA GLY A 622 19.24 36.70 5.83
C GLY A 622 18.87 35.76 6.97
N THR A 623 17.71 35.12 6.81
CA THR A 623 17.22 34.12 7.77
C THR A 623 17.59 32.72 7.30
N TYR A 624 18.24 31.99 8.20
CA TYR A 624 18.61 30.60 8.05
C TYR A 624 17.70 29.72 8.92
N LEU A 625 17.36 28.55 8.38
CA LEU A 625 16.64 27.50 9.07
C LEU A 625 17.60 26.34 9.29
N CYS A 626 17.82 25.95 10.54
CA CYS A 626 18.37 24.63 10.83
C CYS A 626 17.23 23.66 11.05
N ILE A 627 17.27 22.52 10.37
CA ILE A 627 16.24 21.48 10.39
C ILE A 627 16.90 20.22 10.92
N ALA A 628 16.41 19.71 12.05
CA ALA A 628 16.86 18.47 12.64
C ALA A 628 15.85 17.35 12.33
N SER A 629 16.36 16.25 11.77
CA SER A 629 15.55 15.07 11.46
C SER A 629 16.34 13.79 11.72
N ASN A 630 15.73 12.80 12.34
CA ASN A 630 16.26 11.44 12.46
C ASN A 630 15.32 10.41 11.84
N ASP A 631 14.50 10.85 10.88
CA ASP A 631 13.45 10.04 10.23
C ASP A 631 12.35 9.55 11.20
N VAL A 632 12.32 10.05 12.44
CA VAL A 632 11.22 9.89 13.40
C VAL A 632 10.40 11.19 13.44
N PRO A 633 9.12 11.18 13.01
CA PRO A 633 8.30 12.39 13.02
C PRO A 633 7.95 12.88 14.46
N PRO A 634 7.79 14.20 14.67
CA PRO A 634 7.98 15.27 13.69
C PRO A 634 9.46 15.73 13.60
N ALA A 635 9.90 16.08 12.38
CA ALA A 635 11.12 16.86 12.24
C ALA A 635 10.90 18.27 12.81
N VAL A 636 11.94 18.84 13.41
CA VAL A 636 11.87 20.16 14.05
C VAL A 636 12.84 21.13 13.38
N SER A 637 12.54 22.42 13.45
CA SER A 637 13.39 23.45 12.86
C SER A 637 13.48 24.69 13.73
N LYS A 638 14.64 25.35 13.73
CA LYS A 638 14.86 26.64 14.39
C LYS A 638 15.25 27.71 13.37
N ARG A 639 14.63 28.87 13.51
CA ARG A 639 14.83 30.06 12.68
C ARG A 639 15.86 30.97 13.31
N MET A 640 16.84 31.42 12.52
CA MET A 640 17.99 32.22 12.98
C MET A 640 18.33 33.28 11.95
N SER A 641 18.37 34.54 12.37
CA SER A 641 18.65 35.69 11.51
C SER A 641 20.13 36.08 11.61
N MET A 642 20.80 36.11 10.46
CA MET A 642 22.15 36.62 10.30
C MET A 642 22.11 38.05 9.81
N TYR A 643 22.64 38.97 10.61
CA TYR A 643 22.83 40.37 10.25
C TYR A 643 24.30 40.65 9.92
N VAL A 644 24.57 41.32 8.81
CA VAL A 644 25.92 41.71 8.39
C VAL A 644 26.07 43.22 8.48
N ASN A 645 27.00 43.70 9.31
CA ASN A 645 27.22 45.12 9.53
C ASN A 645 28.31 45.66 8.58
N PHE A 646 28.03 46.73 7.84
CA PHE A 646 28.96 47.39 6.92
C PHE A 646 28.70 48.90 6.83
N SER A 647 29.75 49.68 6.54
CA SER A 647 29.62 51.12 6.36
C SER A 647 28.82 51.46 5.10
N PRO A 648 28.20 52.65 5.03
CA PRO A 648 27.36 53.01 3.90
C PRO A 648 28.16 53.06 2.60
N THR A 649 27.58 52.55 1.52
CA THR A 649 28.14 52.64 0.16
C THR A 649 27.12 53.37 -0.72
N ILE A 650 27.54 54.40 -1.43
CA ILE A 650 26.66 55.22 -2.26
C ILE A 650 26.99 55.01 -3.75
N LYS A 651 25.98 54.64 -4.53
CA LYS A 651 26.01 54.59 -6.00
C LYS A 651 25.16 55.75 -6.53
N VAL A 652 25.75 56.51 -7.45
CA VAL A 652 25.10 57.65 -8.10
C VAL A 652 24.93 57.30 -9.58
N PRO A 653 23.71 56.97 -10.05
CA PRO A 653 23.50 56.56 -11.44
C PRO A 653 23.85 57.66 -12.45
N ASN A 654 23.51 58.92 -12.14
CA ASN A 654 23.81 60.08 -12.99
C ASN A 654 24.61 61.13 -12.20
N GLN A 655 25.93 61.12 -12.36
CA GLN A 655 26.82 62.07 -11.68
C GLN A 655 26.79 63.48 -12.29
N LEU A 656 26.34 63.60 -13.54
CA LEU A 656 26.23 64.86 -14.27
C LEU A 656 24.83 64.93 -14.88
N LEU A 657 24.06 65.92 -14.46
CA LEU A 657 22.69 66.13 -14.92
C LEU A 657 22.56 67.55 -15.44
N GLY A 658 21.92 67.69 -16.59
CA GLY A 658 21.60 68.98 -17.16
C GLY A 658 20.10 69.20 -17.16
N ALA A 659 19.67 70.40 -16.82
CA ALA A 659 18.25 70.74 -16.75
C ALA A 659 17.97 72.12 -17.36
N PRO A 660 16.86 72.28 -18.09
CA PRO A 660 16.41 73.58 -18.54
C PRO A 660 15.76 74.38 -17.39
N ILE A 661 15.87 75.71 -17.46
CA ILE A 661 15.25 76.62 -16.48
C ILE A 661 13.73 76.38 -16.41
N ASN A 662 13.15 76.58 -15.23
CA ASN A 662 11.74 76.42 -14.91
C ASN A 662 11.21 74.98 -15.01
N THR A 663 12.09 73.97 -15.01
CA THR A 663 11.69 72.56 -14.91
C THR A 663 11.98 71.98 -13.54
N ASP A 664 11.26 70.92 -13.18
CA ASP A 664 11.53 70.17 -11.96
C ASP A 664 12.60 69.11 -12.24
N VAL A 665 13.63 69.04 -11.40
CA VAL A 665 14.79 68.16 -11.59
C VAL A 665 14.86 67.18 -10.44
N GLN A 666 14.99 65.89 -10.73
CA GLN A 666 15.17 64.84 -9.75
C GLN A 666 16.61 64.34 -9.74
N LEU A 667 17.26 64.43 -8.58
CA LEU A 667 18.55 63.81 -8.30
C LEU A 667 18.33 62.49 -7.57
N GLU A 668 19.15 61.48 -7.85
CA GLU A 668 19.00 60.13 -7.28
C GLU A 668 20.32 59.60 -6.71
N CYS A 669 20.24 58.94 -5.55
CA CYS A 669 21.32 58.14 -4.97
C CYS A 669 20.80 56.81 -4.45
N TYR A 670 21.59 55.76 -4.63
CA TYR A 670 21.34 54.43 -4.08
C TYR A 670 22.35 54.14 -2.99
N VAL A 671 21.88 53.92 -1.78
CA VAL A 671 22.71 53.63 -0.61
C VAL A 671 22.54 52.18 -0.22
N GLU A 672 23.63 51.46 0.04
CA GLU A 672 23.59 50.17 0.72
C GLU A 672 24.27 50.34 2.09
N ALA A 673 23.59 50.00 3.18
CA ALA A 673 24.15 50.11 4.53
C ALA A 673 23.40 49.26 5.56
N PHE A 674 24.14 48.71 6.53
CA PHE A 674 23.56 48.09 7.73
C PHE A 674 24.52 48.21 8.93
N PRO A 675 24.09 48.56 10.16
CA PRO A 675 22.73 48.95 10.56
C PRO A 675 22.23 50.21 9.84
N ASN A 676 20.94 50.50 10.02
CA ASN A 676 20.23 51.59 9.34
C ASN A 676 20.99 52.93 9.39
N THR A 677 20.92 53.67 8.29
CA THR A 677 21.58 54.97 8.12
C THR A 677 20.68 56.17 8.31
N ILE A 678 21.31 57.29 8.67
CA ILE A 678 20.79 58.64 8.53
C ILE A 678 21.25 59.18 7.18
N ASN A 679 20.30 59.64 6.36
CA ASN A 679 20.52 60.05 4.99
C ASN A 679 20.10 61.51 4.80
N TYR A 680 20.92 62.30 4.11
CA TYR A 680 20.64 63.71 3.87
C TYR A 680 21.33 64.25 2.63
N TRP A 681 20.86 65.38 2.12
CA TRP A 681 21.44 66.06 0.96
C TRP A 681 22.16 67.34 1.40
N VAL A 682 23.29 67.64 0.75
CA VAL A 682 24.10 68.83 0.99
C VAL A 682 24.37 69.53 -0.34
N LYS A 683 24.23 70.84 -0.41
CA LYS A 683 24.63 71.66 -1.57
C LYS A 683 25.96 72.35 -1.30
N ASN A 684 26.86 72.32 -2.27
CA ASN A 684 28.18 72.97 -2.24
C ASN A 684 28.95 72.71 -0.93
N ARG A 685 28.88 71.47 -0.41
CA ARG A 685 29.56 70.99 0.81
C ARG A 685 29.25 71.74 2.11
N SER A 686 28.23 72.59 2.16
CA SER A 686 28.00 73.49 3.31
C SER A 686 26.54 73.53 3.78
N GLU A 687 25.59 73.49 2.84
CA GLU A 687 24.18 73.72 3.11
C GLU A 687 23.42 72.39 3.12
N MET A 688 22.87 71.99 4.28
CA MET A 688 21.99 70.82 4.37
C MET A 688 20.61 71.17 3.79
N LEU A 689 20.14 70.37 2.84
CA LEU A 689 18.88 70.58 2.14
C LEU A 689 17.76 69.85 2.87
N LEU A 690 16.73 70.60 3.28
CA LEU A 690 15.53 70.10 3.94
C LEU A 690 14.32 70.19 3.01
N ASN A 691 13.29 69.41 3.32
CA ASN A 691 12.02 69.45 2.59
C ASN A 691 11.35 70.83 2.75
N GLY A 692 10.87 71.41 1.65
CA GLY A 692 10.28 72.75 1.61
C GLY A 692 9.66 73.08 0.26
N THR A 693 9.50 74.38 -0.03
CA THR A 693 8.92 74.83 -1.31
C THR A 693 9.85 74.62 -2.49
N LYS A 694 11.15 74.79 -2.29
CA LYS A 694 12.18 74.63 -3.34
C LYS A 694 12.67 73.20 -3.51
N TYR A 695 12.86 72.47 -2.42
CA TYR A 695 13.44 71.14 -2.39
C TYR A 695 12.46 70.14 -1.80
N VAL A 696 12.27 68.99 -2.44
CA VAL A 696 11.51 67.87 -1.89
C VAL A 696 12.43 66.67 -1.75
N VAL A 697 12.70 66.28 -0.51
CA VAL A 697 13.53 65.11 -0.17
C VAL A 697 12.62 63.91 0.03
N ARG A 698 12.93 62.79 -0.61
CA ARG A 698 12.23 61.51 -0.44
C ARG A 698 13.25 60.40 -0.21
N GLU A 699 12.88 59.42 0.59
CA GLU A 699 13.63 58.17 0.71
C GLU A 699 12.68 56.97 0.73
N GLU A 700 13.16 55.85 0.19
CA GLU A 700 12.50 54.55 0.25
C GLU A 700 13.51 53.48 0.68
N ARG A 701 13.10 52.59 1.59
CA ARG A 701 13.98 51.58 2.18
C ARG A 701 13.51 50.18 1.79
N ILE A 702 14.38 49.40 1.17
CA ILE A 702 14.14 48.02 0.77
C ILE A 702 15.30 47.15 1.26
N GLY A 703 15.09 46.42 2.36
CA GLY A 703 16.15 45.66 3.02
C GLY A 703 17.24 46.59 3.57
N TYR A 704 18.51 46.31 3.22
CA TYR A 704 19.66 47.16 3.55
C TYR A 704 19.92 48.27 2.51
N THR A 705 19.06 48.40 1.49
CA THR A 705 19.18 49.41 0.43
C THR A 705 18.24 50.58 0.70
N VAL A 706 18.74 51.80 0.52
CA VAL A 706 17.96 53.04 0.60
C VAL A 706 18.08 53.80 -0.72
N PHE A 707 16.94 54.09 -1.32
CA PHE A 707 16.83 54.96 -2.47
C PHE A 707 16.54 56.37 -1.98
N MET A 708 17.37 57.34 -2.38
CA MET A 708 17.24 58.74 -2.00
C MET A 708 16.94 59.59 -3.23
N TRP A 709 15.95 60.44 -3.14
CA TRP A 709 15.61 61.42 -4.17
C TRP A 709 15.58 62.83 -3.63
N LEU A 710 16.11 63.76 -4.41
CA LEU A 710 15.95 65.20 -4.20
C LEU A 710 15.30 65.80 -5.45
N VAL A 711 14.08 66.30 -5.31
CA VAL A 711 13.40 67.05 -6.36
C VAL A 711 13.63 68.54 -6.13
N ILE A 712 14.25 69.21 -7.09
CA ILE A 712 14.47 70.65 -7.12
C ILE A 712 13.36 71.24 -7.99
N LYS A 713 12.43 71.97 -7.39
CA LYS A 713 11.31 72.58 -8.12
C LYS A 713 11.72 73.85 -8.85
N SER A 714 11.20 74.07 -10.05
CA SER A 714 11.42 75.29 -10.86
C SER A 714 12.90 75.68 -10.92
N PHE A 715 13.71 74.84 -11.56
CA PHE A 715 15.16 74.97 -11.67
C PHE A 715 15.60 76.34 -12.20
N SER A 716 16.62 76.93 -11.58
CA SER A 716 17.14 78.27 -11.89
C SER A 716 18.66 78.31 -11.85
N ASN A 717 19.28 79.40 -12.31
CA ASN A 717 20.73 79.54 -12.31
C ASN A 717 21.36 79.51 -10.90
N LYS A 718 20.59 79.77 -9.84
CA LYS A 718 21.05 79.63 -8.44
C LYS A 718 21.12 78.18 -7.97
N ASP A 719 20.47 77.26 -8.69
CA ASP A 719 20.42 75.83 -8.38
C ASP A 719 21.54 75.05 -9.08
N VAL A 720 22.22 75.67 -10.04
CA VAL A 720 23.45 75.15 -10.63
C VAL A 720 24.49 74.97 -9.53
N GLY A 721 25.13 73.81 -9.49
CA GLY A 721 26.12 73.54 -8.45
C GLY A 721 26.37 72.06 -8.22
N THR A 722 27.13 71.79 -7.17
CA THR A 722 27.45 70.43 -6.74
C THR A 722 26.55 70.04 -5.59
N TYR A 723 25.90 68.89 -5.72
CA TYR A 723 25.04 68.28 -4.71
C TYR A 723 25.71 67.00 -4.20
N ASN A 724 25.63 66.80 -2.90
CA ASN A 724 26.15 65.64 -2.21
C ASN A 724 25.02 64.92 -1.51
N CYS A 725 24.78 63.65 -1.86
CA CYS A 725 23.97 62.77 -1.03
C CYS A 725 24.89 62.11 -0.02
N VAL A 726 24.52 62.17 1.26
CA VAL A 726 25.36 61.77 2.38
C VAL A 726 24.61 60.75 3.21
N SER A 727 25.29 59.67 3.57
CA SER A 727 24.73 58.59 4.38
C SER A 727 25.69 58.19 5.49
N THR A 728 25.17 58.03 6.71
CA THR A 728 25.97 57.73 7.90
C THR A 728 25.30 56.64 8.74
N ASN A 729 26.05 55.63 9.16
CA ASN A 729 25.66 54.68 10.22
C ASN A 729 26.76 54.60 11.30
N SER A 730 26.59 53.68 12.26
CA SER A 730 27.54 53.47 13.36
C SER A 730 28.95 53.04 12.92
N LEU A 731 29.13 52.56 11.69
CA LEU A 731 30.41 52.08 11.16
C LEU A 731 31.13 53.09 10.27
N GLY A 732 30.43 54.12 9.78
CA GLY A 732 31.07 55.14 8.95
C GLY A 732 30.11 56.03 8.17
N LYS A 733 30.70 56.83 7.30
CA LYS A 733 30.03 57.84 6.48
C LYS A 733 30.48 57.71 5.02
N ALA A 734 29.55 57.86 4.10
CA ALA A 734 29.83 57.95 2.66
C ALA A 734 29.08 59.14 2.03
N GLU A 735 29.64 59.66 0.94
CA GLU A 735 29.04 60.71 0.15
C GLU A 735 29.13 60.40 -1.36
N GLY A 736 28.04 60.65 -2.08
CA GLY A 736 28.00 60.65 -3.54
C GLY A 736 27.94 62.08 -4.05
N THR A 737 28.65 62.40 -5.13
CA THR A 737 28.68 63.75 -5.71
C THR A 737 27.95 63.80 -7.05
N LEU A 738 27.06 64.78 -7.21
CA LEU A 738 26.33 65.08 -8.43
C LEU A 738 26.60 66.52 -8.84
N ARG A 739 26.72 66.78 -10.14
CA ARG A 739 26.84 68.11 -10.71
C ARG A 739 25.61 68.41 -11.55
N LEU A 740 24.95 69.51 -11.24
CA LEU A 740 23.77 69.99 -11.95
C LEU A 740 24.14 71.25 -12.74
N TYR A 741 23.89 71.26 -14.05
CA TYR A 741 24.17 72.38 -14.94
C TYR A 741 22.94 72.78 -15.78
N GLU A 742 22.94 74.01 -16.29
CA GLU A 742 21.87 74.52 -17.15
C GLU A 742 22.02 73.98 -18.57
N ILE A 743 20.94 73.42 -19.13
CA ILE A 743 20.83 73.14 -20.57
C ILE A 743 20.02 74.26 -21.22
N LYS A 744 20.63 74.93 -22.21
CA LYS A 744 19.92 75.85 -23.09
C LYS A 744 19.22 75.04 -24.18
N LEU A 745 17.90 75.09 -24.20
CA LEU A 745 17.11 74.52 -25.30
C LEU A 745 17.17 75.51 -26.47
N ASN A 746 17.84 75.12 -27.56
CA ASN A 746 17.73 75.86 -28.82
C ASN A 746 16.33 75.62 -29.41
N PRO A 747 15.62 76.65 -29.89
CA PRO A 747 14.35 76.46 -30.57
C PRO A 747 14.59 75.68 -31.87
N VAL A 748 13.95 74.51 -31.98
CA VAL A 748 13.99 73.70 -33.21
C VAL A 748 13.11 74.40 -34.26
N SER A 749 13.74 74.84 -35.35
CA SER A 749 13.07 75.27 -36.56
C SER A 749 12.35 74.09 -37.19
N THR A 750 11.03 74.16 -37.27
CA THR A 750 10.19 73.23 -38.03
C THR A 750 10.49 73.36 -39.52
N TYR A 751 11.07 72.33 -40.13
CA TYR A 751 11.03 72.13 -41.57
C TYR A 751 10.17 70.93 -41.89
N ASP A 752 9.18 71.21 -42.72
CA ASP A 752 8.18 70.30 -43.26
C ASP A 752 8.57 69.88 -44.68
N SER A 753 7.95 68.81 -45.15
CA SER A 753 7.84 68.31 -46.53
C SER A 753 8.96 67.45 -47.15
N HIS A 754 8.59 66.18 -47.37
CA HIS A 754 8.48 65.50 -48.67
C HIS A 754 9.74 65.18 -49.49
N SER A 755 9.98 63.88 -49.68
CA SER A 755 10.22 63.31 -51.02
C SER A 755 9.85 61.83 -51.06
N GLU A 756 9.25 61.47 -52.18
CA GLU A 756 8.50 60.25 -52.50
C GLU A 756 9.30 59.41 -53.53
N VAL A 757 8.77 58.22 -53.89
CA VAL A 757 9.03 57.45 -55.14
C VAL A 757 10.26 56.49 -55.13
N MET A 758 10.24 55.17 -55.46
CA MET A 758 9.25 54.22 -56.03
C MET A 758 9.55 52.75 -55.62
N GLY A 759 8.49 51.93 -55.50
CA GLY A 759 8.31 50.70 -56.28
C GLY A 759 8.66 49.32 -55.68
N GLY A 760 7.65 48.49 -55.38
CA GLY A 760 7.85 47.04 -55.13
C GLY A 760 6.71 46.26 -54.45
N VAL A 761 5.57 46.12 -55.15
CA VAL A 761 4.38 45.24 -55.01
C VAL A 761 4.40 44.05 -54.01
N ALA A 762 3.43 44.02 -53.07
CA ALA A 762 2.33 43.02 -52.94
C ALA A 762 1.67 43.03 -51.53
N GLU A 763 0.35 43.24 -51.48
CA GLU A 763 -0.58 43.21 -50.32
C GLU A 763 -1.65 42.09 -50.55
N PRO A 764 -2.60 41.75 -49.63
CA PRO A 764 -3.06 42.52 -48.46
C PRO A 764 -3.24 41.77 -47.12
N ALA A 765 -3.39 42.61 -46.08
CA ALA A 765 -3.75 42.35 -44.68
C ALA A 765 -5.23 41.86 -44.50
N ARG A 766 -5.81 41.54 -43.32
CA ARG A 766 -5.85 42.32 -42.06
C ARG A 766 -6.71 41.63 -40.97
N GLY A 767 -6.36 41.88 -39.70
CA GLY A 767 -7.27 42.05 -38.52
C GLY A 767 -7.53 40.82 -37.63
N THR A 768 -7.58 40.85 -36.29
CA THR A 768 -7.57 41.94 -35.28
C THR A 768 -7.46 41.35 -33.84
N ARG A 769 -6.71 42.04 -32.95
CA ARG A 769 -6.82 42.25 -31.45
C ARG A 769 -7.51 41.19 -30.55
N SER A 770 -6.95 40.80 -29.39
CA SER A 770 -6.92 41.58 -28.12
C SER A 770 -6.18 40.84 -26.96
N LYS A 771 -5.92 41.57 -25.85
CA LYS A 771 -4.98 41.33 -24.72
C LYS A 771 -5.49 40.34 -23.65
N GLU A 772 -4.57 39.65 -22.94
CA GLU A 772 -4.38 39.76 -21.46
C GLU A 772 -3.23 38.87 -20.92
N VAL A 773 -2.67 39.31 -19.79
CA VAL A 773 -1.51 38.77 -19.06
C VAL A 773 -2.00 37.99 -17.84
N THR A 774 -1.41 36.83 -17.51
CA THR A 774 -1.32 36.36 -16.11
C THR A 774 -0.12 35.42 -15.90
N ILE A 775 0.53 35.59 -14.75
CA ILE A 775 1.80 35.01 -14.28
C ILE A 775 1.57 33.65 -13.60
N SER A 776 2.46 32.66 -13.77
CA SER A 776 2.97 31.86 -12.62
C SER A 776 4.16 30.94 -12.96
N SER A 777 5.22 31.18 -12.17
CA SER A 777 6.23 30.27 -11.61
C SER A 777 6.89 29.18 -12.48
N ASN A 778 8.18 29.43 -12.73
CA ASN A 778 9.24 28.41 -12.68
C ASN A 778 9.12 27.50 -11.44
N SER A 779 9.34 26.20 -11.62
CA SER A 779 10.19 25.45 -10.69
C SER A 779 10.97 24.37 -11.46
N SER A 780 12.27 24.59 -11.54
CA SER A 780 13.26 23.64 -12.02
C SER A 780 13.60 22.64 -10.93
N CYS A 781 13.34 21.37 -11.22
CA CYS A 781 14.24 20.22 -11.13
C CYS A 781 15.15 20.08 -9.88
N ILE A 782 14.84 19.06 -9.06
CA ILE A 782 15.85 18.29 -8.31
C ILE A 782 16.28 17.10 -9.18
N SER A 783 17.60 16.88 -9.30
CA SER A 783 18.19 15.92 -10.24
C SER A 783 17.91 14.44 -9.90
N PRO A 784 17.73 13.56 -10.91
CA PRO A 784 17.45 12.12 -10.73
C PRO A 784 18.54 11.28 -10.05
N GLN A 785 19.75 11.80 -9.86
CA GLN A 785 20.92 10.99 -9.53
C GLN A 785 21.03 10.62 -8.04
N HIS A 786 20.43 11.40 -7.14
CA HIS A 786 20.49 11.15 -5.69
C HIS A 786 19.47 10.12 -5.18
N PHE A 787 18.46 9.79 -5.98
CA PHE A 787 17.39 8.87 -5.59
C PHE A 787 17.75 7.40 -5.87
N VAL A 788 18.65 7.17 -6.82
CA VAL A 788 19.11 5.82 -7.22
C VAL A 788 20.09 5.24 -6.19
N TYR A 789 20.89 6.08 -5.51
CA TYR A 789 21.88 5.64 -4.51
C TYR A 789 21.26 5.15 -3.19
N LEU A 790 20.16 5.78 -2.74
CA LEU A 790 19.43 5.38 -1.54
C LEU A 790 18.71 4.03 -1.70
N LEU A 791 18.45 3.66 -2.95
CA LEU A 791 17.65 2.50 -3.30
C LEU A 791 18.53 1.24 -3.47
N LEU A 792 19.74 1.42 -4.04
CA LEU A 792 20.80 0.41 -4.03
C LEU A 792 21.23 0.00 -2.61
N ALA A 793 21.24 0.94 -1.67
CA ALA A 793 21.58 0.69 -0.28
C ALA A 793 20.50 -0.11 0.48
N HIS A 794 19.24 -0.02 0.06
CA HIS A 794 18.13 -0.78 0.66
C HIS A 794 18.05 -2.23 0.13
N ILE A 795 18.45 -2.46 -1.13
CA ILE A 795 18.45 -3.79 -1.76
C ILE A 795 19.59 -4.68 -1.22
N LEU A 796 20.73 -4.09 -0.83
CA LEU A 796 21.88 -4.84 -0.29
C LEU A 796 21.80 -5.14 1.21
N THR A 797 20.85 -4.53 1.94
CA THR A 797 20.69 -4.73 3.41
C THR A 797 19.62 -5.77 3.78
N LEU A 798 18.95 -6.38 2.79
CA LEU A 798 17.89 -7.37 2.99
C LEU A 798 18.26 -8.80 2.54
N SER A 799 19.56 -9.11 2.39
CA SER A 799 20.09 -10.47 2.22
C SER A 799 20.50 -11.10 3.56
#